data_AF-R9L8M8-F1
#
_entry.id   AF-R9L8M8-F1
#
_cell.length_a   1.000
_cell.length_b   1.000
_cell.length_c   1.000
_cell.angle_alpha   90.00
_cell.angle_beta   90.00
_cell.angle_gamma   90.00
#
_symmetry.space_group_name_H-M   'P 1'
#
loop_
_entity.id
_entity.type
_entity.pdbx_description
1 polymer ?
#
loop_
_entity_poly.entity_id
_entity_poly.type
_entity_poly.pdbx_seq_one_letter_code
_entity_poly.pdbx_strand_id
1 'polypeptide(L)'
;MLKENGKNAVKKGEVIFTKGEKITQVGIVLAGKVVMQGASYRIVRPQGTYLALNRMNDEVYNATYTAIEDSVIYALPVQGEETLRNIIAKNADYRAIMISSQFKNAVELYRIKSSLTDRAERLFNFVKKSYEEYKAFCKEFGVAVMGLAELEELQPYEALMDINEYRMPYYEEGAKIPLSANKLYFSYSEEMVNFQVNEIMTLVASFREDCAAMIEYIKGIIQVLGLQPRQNLFEYICAKAQEVKKKDDLPTDLHVLLNNIIKELSFQYDALRQQMEGMPKLDISHLTDSMASLAGKEVIAKEEKTKEEREKEIERDVASLSNSLDQILKYAPISDEDREKLKTNIDHLVEVPDRLSVEDDVKKAKKTITPLIFKLYLACYHKIREGLIAPPKAVELFMNYGYIDERLLDPEHLEFLCGIEYEENEGPCKVVSMMEWLDMIKEGKREPSKSEFDEDYVENLRSLKKQGEITEKEQKTLLNDMNRRVEYEVMNMFMSNMRTLYGQPSAYMPILYKEAIFGYLDKILVTKRIINESVKNLVKLDYSVFYREVIYSNADLKIVNETVMKNVFPDVILFPLFGTNASMWQEIGGKNKGTPARFCFPVMTSTNIDELMVKMFGRFRWEICRCIQGMAWNDVKVKSLTSEYMDYIQFYRKNRDLSDEAREKVKLQIQKARNNSREIFLIDYEAWIKNEANGSMKMNKVAREIIATYCPFERSLRTKLNVQRPYEVAQARSIRNAQKKKQEFELKIKALQKVTDEIPDEMMNTYKFFAEM
;
A
#
# COMPACT_ATOMS: atom_id res chain seq x y z
N MET A 1 -33.60 -27.04 18.67
CA MET A 1 -33.83 -25.79 19.42
C MET A 1 -32.95 -25.77 20.64
N LEU A 2 -32.36 -24.62 20.96
CA LEU A 2 -31.50 -24.45 22.12
C LEU A 2 -32.34 -24.32 23.40
N LYS A 3 -31.78 -24.72 24.54
CA LYS A 3 -32.37 -24.49 25.87
C LYS A 3 -32.38 -22.99 26.17
N GLU A 4 -33.58 -22.45 26.37
CA GLU A 4 -33.79 -21.03 26.66
C GLU A 4 -33.16 -20.59 27.98
N ASN A 5 -32.67 -19.35 27.99
CA ASN A 5 -32.01 -18.71 29.13
C ASN A 5 -30.88 -19.58 29.75
N GLY A 6 -30.24 -20.40 28.92
CA GLY A 6 -29.21 -21.35 29.32
C GLY A 6 -28.02 -21.41 28.37
N LYS A 7 -26.91 -22.00 28.84
CA LYS A 7 -25.72 -22.28 28.02
C LYS A 7 -25.93 -23.60 27.27
N ASN A 8 -25.72 -23.59 25.96
CA ASN A 8 -25.88 -24.74 25.09
C ASN A 8 -24.54 -25.06 24.43
N ALA A 9 -24.05 -26.28 24.60
CA ALA A 9 -22.90 -26.75 23.85
C ALA A 9 -23.35 -27.20 22.46
N VAL A 10 -22.69 -26.72 21.43
CA VAL A 10 -22.99 -26.95 20.01
C VAL A 10 -21.72 -27.49 19.36
N LYS A 11 -21.80 -28.64 18.71
CA LYS A 11 -20.61 -29.26 18.09
C LYS A 11 -20.27 -28.59 16.77
N LYS A 12 -19.01 -28.68 16.35
CA LYS A 12 -18.59 -28.30 14.99
C LYS A 12 -19.50 -28.92 13.93
N GLY A 13 -20.00 -28.08 13.02
CA GLY A 13 -20.89 -28.46 11.90
C GLY A 13 -22.38 -28.44 12.25
N GLU A 14 -22.76 -28.26 13.52
CA GLU A 14 -24.15 -28.23 13.94
C GLU A 14 -24.82 -26.89 13.60
N VAL A 15 -26.02 -26.95 13.03
CA VAL A 15 -26.83 -25.78 12.69
C VAL A 15 -27.58 -25.29 13.93
N ILE A 16 -27.40 -24.02 14.26
CA ILE A 16 -27.99 -23.34 15.42
C ILE A 16 -29.37 -22.78 15.06
N PHE A 17 -29.45 -22.01 13.96
CA PHE A 17 -30.68 -21.45 13.41
C PHE A 17 -30.65 -21.61 11.89
N THR A 18 -31.79 -21.95 11.29
CA THR A 18 -31.90 -22.18 9.84
C THR A 18 -32.58 -21.01 9.17
N LYS A 19 -32.03 -20.56 8.02
CA LYS A 19 -32.69 -19.55 7.18
C LYS A 19 -34.12 -19.97 6.83
N GLY A 20 -35.08 -19.06 6.96
CA GLY A 20 -36.49 -19.28 6.63
C GLY A 20 -37.34 -19.89 7.76
N GLU A 21 -36.73 -20.39 8.83
CA GLU A 21 -37.48 -20.80 10.04
C GLU A 21 -37.93 -19.58 10.84
N LYS A 22 -39.05 -19.72 11.57
CA LYS A 22 -39.60 -18.66 12.41
C LYS A 22 -38.61 -18.25 13.49
N ILE A 23 -38.39 -16.94 13.66
CA ILE A 23 -37.54 -16.41 14.72
C ILE A 23 -38.22 -16.67 16.07
N THR A 24 -37.61 -17.54 16.88
CA THR A 24 -38.08 -17.88 18.23
C THR A 24 -37.06 -17.55 19.30
N GLN A 25 -35.78 -17.50 18.92
CA GLN A 25 -34.65 -17.27 19.83
C GLN A 25 -33.58 -16.40 19.16
N VAL A 26 -32.86 -15.62 19.98
CA VAL A 26 -31.59 -14.98 19.61
C VAL A 26 -30.45 -15.59 20.41
N GLY A 27 -29.25 -15.65 19.83
CA GLY A 27 -28.09 -16.30 20.44
C GLY A 27 -27.02 -15.31 20.86
N ILE A 28 -26.21 -15.65 21.87
CA ILE A 28 -24.94 -15.00 22.17
C ILE A 28 -23.84 -16.07 22.15
N VAL A 29 -22.78 -15.84 21.38
CA VAL A 29 -21.61 -16.74 21.36
C VAL A 29 -20.78 -16.50 22.62
N LEU A 30 -20.83 -17.42 23.58
CA LEU A 30 -20.06 -17.33 24.82
C LEU A 30 -18.64 -17.90 24.67
N ALA A 31 -18.45 -18.85 23.77
CA ALA A 31 -17.16 -19.43 23.38
C ALA A 31 -17.33 -20.07 21.99
N GLY A 32 -16.24 -20.13 21.21
CA GLY A 32 -16.23 -20.67 19.87
C GLY A 32 -16.55 -19.64 18.77
N LYS A 33 -16.87 -20.12 17.57
CA LYS A 33 -17.18 -19.33 16.38
C LYS A 33 -18.35 -19.93 15.60
N VAL A 34 -19.18 -19.06 15.05
CA VAL A 34 -20.37 -19.42 14.27
C VAL A 34 -20.31 -18.71 12.93
N VAL A 35 -20.51 -19.41 11.83
CA VAL A 35 -20.71 -18.78 10.52
C VAL A 35 -22.17 -18.41 10.35
N MET A 36 -22.43 -17.17 9.96
CA MET A 36 -23.71 -16.64 9.51
C MET A 36 -23.71 -16.63 7.98
N GLN A 37 -24.46 -17.55 7.38
CA GLN A 37 -24.57 -17.73 5.94
C GLN A 37 -25.91 -17.18 5.45
N GLY A 38 -25.87 -16.01 4.81
CA GLY A 38 -27.00 -15.43 4.09
C GLY A 38 -27.08 -15.92 2.65
N ALA A 39 -28.06 -15.41 1.89
CA ALA A 39 -28.15 -15.69 0.45
C ALA A 39 -26.97 -15.13 -0.36
N SER A 40 -26.43 -13.99 0.11
CA SER A 40 -25.53 -13.12 -0.65
C SER A 40 -24.30 -12.70 0.16
N TYR A 41 -24.10 -13.28 1.34
CA TYR A 41 -23.02 -12.91 2.25
C TYR A 41 -22.69 -14.07 3.19
N ARG A 42 -21.41 -14.15 3.58
CA ARG A 42 -20.91 -15.11 4.56
C ARG A 42 -20.06 -14.38 5.61
N ILE A 43 -20.48 -14.44 6.87
CA ILE A 43 -19.83 -13.69 7.96
C ILE A 43 -19.52 -14.62 9.13
N VAL A 44 -18.30 -14.55 9.68
CA VAL A 44 -17.92 -15.32 10.88
C VAL A 44 -18.19 -14.49 12.13
N ARG A 45 -18.93 -15.06 13.08
CA ARG A 45 -19.32 -14.47 14.36
C ARG A 45 -18.46 -15.06 15.49
N PRO A 46 -17.50 -14.30 16.04
CA PRO A 46 -16.65 -14.77 17.13
C PRO A 46 -17.36 -14.68 18.48
N GLN A 47 -16.69 -15.18 19.52
CA GLN A 47 -17.07 -14.97 20.92
C GLN A 47 -17.43 -13.51 21.22
N GLY A 48 -18.47 -13.31 22.01
CA GLY A 48 -18.95 -11.97 22.40
C GLY A 48 -19.76 -11.29 21.31
N THR A 49 -20.47 -12.05 20.47
CA THR A 49 -21.30 -11.53 19.37
C THR A 49 -22.73 -12.07 19.47
N TYR A 50 -23.71 -11.27 19.07
CA TYR A 50 -25.10 -11.72 18.96
C TYR A 50 -25.33 -12.44 17.63
N LEU A 51 -26.19 -13.47 17.68
CA LEU A 51 -26.71 -14.21 16.55
C LEU A 51 -28.19 -13.89 16.38
N ALA A 52 -28.62 -13.77 15.13
CA ALA A 52 -30.02 -13.53 14.76
C ALA A 52 -30.68 -12.28 15.38
N LEU A 53 -29.89 -11.24 15.65
CA LEU A 53 -30.41 -9.95 16.06
C LEU A 53 -30.88 -9.17 14.81
N ASN A 54 -32.06 -9.53 14.31
CA ASN A 54 -32.66 -9.06 13.06
C ASN A 54 -33.70 -7.97 13.28
N ARG A 55 -34.12 -7.29 12.20
CA ARG A 55 -35.08 -6.17 12.26
C ARG A 55 -36.37 -6.68 12.92
N MET A 56 -36.99 -5.86 13.78
CA MET A 56 -38.07 -6.26 14.69
C MET A 56 -39.33 -6.82 14.01
N ASN A 57 -39.45 -6.64 12.68
CA ASN A 57 -40.57 -7.12 11.87
C ASN A 57 -40.23 -8.40 11.08
N ASP A 58 -39.00 -8.91 11.17
CA ASP A 58 -38.61 -10.13 10.46
C ASP A 58 -39.23 -11.34 11.16
N GLU A 59 -40.14 -12.05 10.48
CA GLU A 59 -40.77 -13.26 11.05
C GLU A 59 -39.86 -14.49 11.01
N VAL A 60 -38.84 -14.47 10.13
CA VAL A 60 -37.98 -15.62 9.84
C VAL A 60 -36.49 -15.28 9.86
N TYR A 61 -35.64 -16.26 10.18
CA TYR A 61 -34.19 -16.08 10.13
C TYR A 61 -33.73 -15.77 8.69
N ASN A 62 -32.95 -14.71 8.52
CA ASN A 62 -32.38 -14.25 7.24
C ASN A 62 -31.16 -15.06 6.77
N ALA A 63 -30.57 -15.87 7.65
CA ALA A 63 -29.33 -16.59 7.44
C ALA A 63 -29.36 -17.90 8.23
N THR A 64 -28.57 -18.87 7.77
CA THR A 64 -28.28 -20.10 8.49
C THR A 64 -27.05 -19.87 9.37
N TYR A 65 -27.12 -20.29 10.62
CA TYR A 65 -26.05 -20.11 11.61
C TYR A 65 -25.47 -21.46 11.95
N THR A 66 -24.21 -21.71 11.59
CA THR A 66 -23.56 -23.03 11.78
C THR A 66 -22.30 -22.89 12.62
N ALA A 67 -22.13 -23.75 13.62
CA ALA A 67 -20.90 -23.75 14.41
C ALA A 67 -19.72 -24.25 13.57
N ILE A 68 -18.62 -23.49 13.50
CA ILE A 68 -17.42 -23.90 12.73
C ILE A 68 -16.38 -24.61 13.62
N GLU A 69 -16.57 -24.52 14.93
CA GLU A 69 -15.83 -25.22 15.98
C GLU A 69 -16.78 -25.49 17.15
N ASP A 70 -16.38 -26.32 18.10
CA ASP A 70 -17.17 -26.58 19.30
C ASP A 70 -17.43 -25.26 20.04
N SER A 71 -18.71 -24.92 20.18
CA SER A 71 -19.16 -23.59 20.58
C SER A 71 -20.14 -23.65 21.74
N VAL A 72 -20.22 -22.56 22.51
CA VAL A 72 -21.19 -22.41 23.60
C VAL A 72 -22.10 -21.24 23.29
N ILE A 73 -23.39 -21.51 23.08
CA ILE A 73 -24.41 -20.50 22.72
C ILE A 73 -25.35 -20.27 23.88
N TYR A 74 -25.52 -19.01 24.27
CA TYR A 74 -26.57 -18.59 25.20
C TYR A 74 -27.82 -18.18 24.42
N ALA A 75 -28.92 -18.89 24.59
CA ALA A 75 -30.16 -18.63 23.85
C ALA A 75 -31.14 -17.79 24.68
N LEU A 76 -31.65 -16.71 24.07
CA LEU A 76 -32.64 -15.80 24.64
C LEU A 76 -33.95 -15.93 23.85
N PRO A 77 -35.12 -16.09 24.50
CA PRO A 77 -36.40 -16.17 23.80
C PRO A 77 -36.79 -14.82 23.19
N VAL A 78 -37.46 -14.88 22.04
CA VAL A 78 -38.00 -13.71 21.32
C VAL A 78 -39.46 -13.51 21.76
N GLN A 79 -39.80 -12.28 22.18
CA GLN A 79 -41.10 -11.87 22.72
C GLN A 79 -41.72 -10.74 21.87
N GLY A 80 -41.72 -10.90 20.54
CA GLY A 80 -42.26 -9.90 19.61
C GLY A 80 -41.48 -8.57 19.63
N GLU A 81 -42.18 -7.44 19.47
CA GLU A 81 -41.58 -6.09 19.37
C GLU A 81 -40.88 -5.62 20.65
N GLU A 82 -41.07 -6.29 21.80
CA GLU A 82 -40.38 -5.92 23.04
C GLU A 82 -39.05 -6.66 23.25
N THR A 83 -38.71 -7.62 22.37
CA THR A 83 -37.53 -8.48 22.52
C THR A 83 -36.25 -7.68 22.75
N LEU A 84 -35.99 -6.66 21.92
CA LEU A 84 -34.79 -5.85 22.02
C LEU A 84 -34.73 -5.06 23.34
N ARG A 85 -35.84 -4.40 23.71
CA ARG A 85 -35.95 -3.65 24.98
C ARG A 85 -35.75 -4.57 26.17
N ASN A 86 -36.35 -5.77 26.15
CA ASN A 86 -36.26 -6.75 27.23
C ASN A 86 -34.83 -7.28 27.39
N ILE A 87 -34.08 -7.47 26.28
CA ILE A 87 -32.66 -7.88 26.36
C ILE A 87 -31.79 -6.72 26.88
N ILE A 88 -32.03 -5.49 26.40
CA ILE A 88 -31.30 -4.29 26.83
C ILE A 88 -31.50 -4.03 28.34
N ALA A 89 -32.71 -4.21 28.85
CA ALA A 89 -33.06 -3.97 30.25
C ALA A 89 -32.47 -5.01 31.23
N LYS A 90 -32.11 -6.21 30.76
CA LYS A 90 -31.65 -7.30 31.63
C LYS A 90 -30.33 -7.01 32.35
N ASN A 91 -29.29 -6.57 31.64
CA ASN A 91 -27.97 -6.32 32.22
C ASN A 91 -27.06 -5.47 31.30
N ALA A 92 -26.05 -4.82 31.88
CA ALA A 92 -25.11 -3.95 31.15
C ALA A 92 -24.13 -4.69 30.20
N ASP A 93 -23.77 -5.94 30.48
CA ASP A 93 -22.99 -6.79 29.56
C ASP A 93 -23.76 -7.06 28.27
N TYR A 94 -25.07 -7.35 28.36
CA TYR A 94 -25.91 -7.59 27.19
C TYR A 94 -25.96 -6.37 26.29
N ARG A 95 -26.08 -5.17 26.89
CA ARG A 95 -26.01 -3.89 26.16
C ARG A 95 -24.66 -3.70 25.46
N ALA A 96 -23.56 -3.93 26.18
CA ALA A 96 -22.21 -3.78 25.64
C ALA A 96 -21.93 -4.72 24.46
N ILE A 97 -22.27 -5.99 24.62
CA ILE A 97 -22.11 -7.03 23.60
C ILE A 97 -22.99 -6.69 22.39
N MET A 98 -24.21 -6.20 22.61
CA MET A 98 -25.15 -5.89 21.54
C MET A 98 -24.65 -4.74 20.66
N ILE A 99 -24.23 -3.64 21.28
CA ILE A 99 -23.66 -2.50 20.55
C ILE A 99 -22.39 -2.89 19.80
N SER A 100 -21.45 -3.56 20.48
CA SER A 100 -20.20 -4.00 19.85
C SER A 100 -20.46 -4.93 18.67
N SER A 101 -21.40 -5.87 18.83
CA SER A 101 -21.84 -6.79 17.79
C SER A 101 -22.45 -6.06 16.59
N GLN A 102 -23.27 -5.03 16.82
CA GLN A 102 -23.93 -4.29 15.74
C GLN A 102 -22.95 -3.41 14.97
N PHE A 103 -22.04 -2.70 15.64
CA PHE A 103 -20.98 -1.96 14.95
C PHE A 103 -20.15 -2.87 14.04
N LYS A 104 -19.70 -4.02 14.57
CA LYS A 104 -18.93 -5.00 13.78
C LYS A 104 -19.74 -5.54 12.60
N ASN A 105 -21.02 -5.83 12.80
CA ASN A 105 -21.90 -6.30 11.73
C ASN A 105 -22.06 -5.28 10.60
N ALA A 106 -22.25 -3.99 10.94
CA ALA A 106 -22.32 -2.92 9.95
C ALA A 106 -21.05 -2.83 9.11
N VAL A 107 -19.88 -2.87 9.77
CA VAL A 107 -18.58 -2.78 9.12
C VAL A 107 -18.31 -3.99 8.22
N GLU A 108 -18.56 -5.21 8.71
CA GLU A 108 -18.36 -6.44 7.94
C GLU A 108 -19.25 -6.49 6.70
N LEU A 109 -20.52 -6.15 6.84
CA LEU A 109 -21.45 -6.18 5.71
C LEU A 109 -21.17 -5.05 4.70
N TYR A 110 -20.78 -3.87 5.18
CA TYR A 110 -20.33 -2.78 4.31
C TYR A 110 -19.10 -3.16 3.49
N ARG A 111 -18.14 -3.90 4.08
CA ARG A 111 -16.98 -4.43 3.32
C ARG A 111 -17.41 -5.38 2.21
N ILE A 112 -18.38 -6.27 2.46
CA ILE A 112 -18.93 -7.16 1.43
C ILE A 112 -19.60 -6.33 0.33
N LYS A 113 -20.43 -5.35 0.69
CA LYS A 113 -21.09 -4.43 -0.24
C LYS A 113 -20.07 -3.69 -1.13
N SER A 114 -19.05 -3.09 -0.52
CA SER A 114 -17.99 -2.37 -1.24
C SER A 114 -17.25 -3.29 -2.21
N SER A 115 -16.94 -4.52 -1.79
CA SER A 115 -16.31 -5.50 -2.67
C SER A 115 -17.20 -5.88 -3.86
N LEU A 116 -18.51 -6.04 -3.65
CA LEU A 116 -19.48 -6.30 -4.72
C LEU A 116 -19.62 -5.11 -5.67
N THR A 117 -19.56 -3.88 -5.15
CA THR A 117 -19.62 -2.64 -5.95
C THR A 117 -18.44 -2.57 -6.92
N ASP A 118 -17.21 -2.76 -6.42
CA ASP A 118 -15.99 -2.76 -7.23
C ASP A 118 -16.02 -3.87 -8.29
N ARG A 119 -16.58 -5.05 -7.94
CA ARG A 119 -16.74 -6.18 -8.87
C ARG A 119 -17.74 -5.88 -9.97
N ALA A 120 -18.89 -5.30 -9.62
CA ALA A 120 -19.90 -4.91 -10.58
C ALA A 120 -19.35 -3.88 -11.58
N GLU A 121 -18.60 -2.89 -11.10
CA GLU A 121 -17.95 -1.88 -11.95
C GLU A 121 -16.86 -2.48 -12.84
N ARG A 122 -15.97 -3.31 -12.28
CA ARG A 122 -14.92 -4.02 -13.04
C ARG A 122 -15.53 -4.86 -14.14
N LEU A 123 -16.54 -5.67 -13.82
CA LEU A 123 -17.16 -6.58 -14.77
C LEU A 123 -17.93 -5.82 -15.85
N PHE A 124 -18.65 -4.75 -15.48
CA PHE A 124 -19.30 -3.86 -16.44
C PHE A 124 -18.30 -3.27 -17.46
N ASN A 125 -17.21 -2.67 -16.96
CA ASN A 125 -16.18 -2.06 -17.81
C ASN A 125 -15.48 -3.10 -18.69
N PHE A 126 -15.17 -4.28 -18.13
CA PHE A 126 -14.58 -5.39 -18.87
C PHE A 126 -15.50 -5.84 -20.01
N VAL A 127 -16.77 -6.11 -19.73
CA VAL A 127 -17.71 -6.62 -20.74
C VAL A 127 -18.01 -5.58 -21.81
N LYS A 128 -18.18 -4.30 -21.47
CA LYS A 128 -18.30 -3.23 -22.48
C LYS A 128 -17.08 -3.18 -23.39
N LYS A 129 -15.87 -3.24 -22.84
CA LYS A 129 -14.63 -3.26 -23.62
C LYS A 129 -14.53 -4.50 -24.50
N SER A 130 -14.73 -5.69 -23.96
CA SER A 130 -14.69 -6.95 -24.71
C SER A 130 -15.74 -7.00 -25.82
N TYR A 131 -16.92 -6.41 -25.61
CA TYR A 131 -17.96 -6.34 -26.62
C TYR A 131 -17.60 -5.37 -27.76
N GLU A 132 -16.99 -4.23 -27.46
CA GLU A 132 -16.47 -3.32 -28.48
C GLU A 132 -15.27 -3.93 -29.25
N GLU A 133 -14.39 -4.66 -28.58
CA GLU A 133 -13.31 -5.42 -29.23
C GLU A 133 -13.87 -6.51 -30.17
N TYR A 134 -14.93 -7.20 -29.76
CA TYR A 134 -15.66 -8.14 -30.63
C TYR A 134 -16.26 -7.46 -31.87
N LYS A 135 -16.91 -6.29 -31.70
CA LYS A 135 -17.45 -5.51 -32.81
C LYS A 135 -16.36 -5.03 -33.77
N ALA A 136 -15.24 -4.56 -33.22
CA ALA A 136 -14.07 -4.14 -33.99
C ALA A 136 -13.50 -5.30 -34.82
N PHE A 137 -13.31 -6.47 -34.19
CA PHE A 137 -12.89 -7.69 -34.87
C PHE A 137 -13.83 -8.05 -36.03
N CYS A 138 -15.15 -8.06 -35.80
CA CYS A 138 -16.10 -8.37 -36.85
C CYS A 138 -16.03 -7.38 -38.02
N LYS A 139 -15.88 -6.09 -37.71
CA LYS A 139 -15.76 -5.02 -38.71
C LYS A 139 -14.47 -5.14 -39.53
N GLU A 140 -13.35 -5.44 -38.88
CA GLU A 140 -12.04 -5.60 -39.53
C GLU A 140 -12.05 -6.73 -40.56
N PHE A 141 -12.65 -7.88 -40.20
CA PHE A 141 -12.73 -9.05 -41.07
C PHE A 141 -13.96 -9.10 -41.97
N GLY A 142 -14.78 -8.05 -41.97
CA GLY A 142 -15.98 -7.94 -42.81
C GLY A 142 -17.05 -8.98 -42.53
N VAL A 143 -17.13 -9.51 -41.30
CA VAL A 143 -18.17 -10.45 -40.85
C VAL A 143 -19.29 -9.71 -40.12
N ALA A 144 -20.52 -10.17 -40.27
CA ALA A 144 -21.67 -9.56 -39.61
C ALA A 144 -21.60 -9.76 -38.08
N VAL A 145 -21.69 -8.66 -37.33
CA VAL A 145 -21.80 -8.64 -35.86
C VAL A 145 -23.13 -9.29 -35.46
N MET A 146 -23.11 -10.23 -34.52
CA MET A 146 -24.32 -10.64 -33.80
C MET A 146 -24.50 -9.74 -32.57
N GLY A 147 -25.60 -9.01 -32.53
CA GLY A 147 -25.98 -8.18 -31.39
C GLY A 147 -26.34 -9.04 -30.17
N LEU A 148 -25.94 -8.60 -28.99
CA LEU A 148 -26.43 -9.11 -27.71
C LEU A 148 -27.21 -7.97 -27.06
N ALA A 149 -28.54 -8.05 -27.09
CA ALA A 149 -29.42 -6.97 -26.60
C ALA A 149 -29.09 -6.62 -25.14
N GLU A 150 -28.80 -7.64 -24.34
CA GLU A 150 -28.40 -7.51 -22.94
C GLU A 150 -27.11 -6.70 -22.75
N LEU A 151 -26.18 -6.73 -23.70
CA LEU A 151 -24.94 -5.94 -23.67
C LEU A 151 -25.10 -4.56 -24.29
N GLU A 152 -25.96 -4.41 -25.28
CA GLU A 152 -26.30 -3.12 -25.88
C GLU A 152 -27.04 -2.21 -24.89
N GLU A 153 -27.95 -2.80 -24.11
CA GLU A 153 -28.74 -2.10 -23.10
C GLU A 153 -28.04 -2.02 -21.73
N LEU A 154 -26.90 -2.71 -21.54
CA LEU A 154 -26.20 -2.78 -20.26
C LEU A 154 -25.85 -1.38 -19.73
N GLN A 155 -26.39 -1.06 -18.55
CA GLN A 155 -26.08 0.15 -17.77
C GLN A 155 -25.25 -0.21 -16.54
N PRO A 156 -24.47 0.74 -15.99
CA PRO A 156 -23.84 0.58 -14.69
C PRO A 156 -24.87 0.23 -13.62
N TYR A 157 -24.44 -0.51 -12.58
CA TYR A 157 -25.31 -0.81 -11.45
C TYR A 157 -25.70 0.49 -10.71
N GLU A 158 -26.99 0.70 -10.51
CA GLU A 158 -27.53 1.76 -9.67
C GLU A 158 -28.03 1.14 -8.36
N ALA A 159 -27.60 1.68 -7.22
CA ALA A 159 -28.00 1.18 -5.92
C ALA A 159 -29.52 1.28 -5.74
N LEU A 160 -30.14 0.22 -5.20
CA LEU A 160 -31.59 0.16 -4.99
C LEU A 160 -32.10 1.21 -3.99
N MET A 161 -31.22 1.65 -3.09
CA MET A 161 -31.55 2.53 -1.98
C MET A 161 -30.49 3.62 -1.87
N ASP A 162 -30.92 4.83 -1.50
CA ASP A 162 -30.00 5.90 -1.08
C ASP A 162 -29.51 5.58 0.35
N ILE A 163 -28.43 4.80 0.42
CA ILE A 163 -27.83 4.38 1.68
C ILE A 163 -26.88 5.48 2.15
N ASN A 164 -27.14 6.03 3.34
CA ASN A 164 -26.31 7.07 3.93
C ASN A 164 -24.98 6.50 4.48
N GLU A 165 -24.02 6.30 3.57
CA GLU A 165 -22.69 5.75 3.87
C GLU A 165 -21.77 6.75 4.60
N TYR A 166 -22.14 8.02 4.70
CA TYR A 166 -21.35 9.05 5.42
C TYR A 166 -21.10 8.67 6.89
N ARG A 167 -21.97 7.85 7.48
CA ARG A 167 -21.84 7.38 8.87
C ARG A 167 -20.91 6.17 9.03
N MET A 168 -20.44 5.56 7.94
CA MET A 168 -19.56 4.38 8.03
C MET A 168 -18.27 4.61 8.82
N PRO A 169 -17.54 5.73 8.65
CA PRO A 169 -16.36 6.01 9.48
C PRO A 169 -16.66 6.03 10.99
N TYR A 170 -17.87 6.47 11.38
CA TYR A 170 -18.30 6.42 12.77
C TYR A 170 -18.51 4.99 13.27
N TYR A 171 -19.18 4.14 12.48
CA TYR A 171 -19.38 2.72 12.87
C TYR A 171 -18.06 1.93 12.87
N GLU A 172 -17.12 2.27 11.99
CA GLU A 172 -15.78 1.69 11.96
C GLU A 172 -14.98 1.99 13.23
N GLU A 173 -15.00 3.23 13.71
CA GLU A 173 -14.42 3.59 15.01
C GLU A 173 -15.16 2.90 16.15
N GLY A 174 -16.50 2.85 16.09
CA GLY A 174 -17.33 2.13 17.06
C GLY A 174 -16.98 0.64 17.19
N ALA A 175 -16.66 -0.03 16.08
CA ALA A 175 -16.26 -1.43 16.07
C ALA A 175 -14.91 -1.71 16.75
N LYS A 176 -14.04 -0.69 16.86
CA LYS A 176 -12.72 -0.76 17.51
C LYS A 176 -12.80 -0.54 19.03
N ILE A 177 -13.92 -0.05 19.55
CA ILE A 177 -14.07 0.26 20.98
C ILE A 177 -14.02 -1.05 21.79
N PRO A 178 -13.13 -1.16 22.80
CA PRO A 178 -13.08 -2.32 23.67
C PRO A 178 -14.41 -2.58 24.39
N LEU A 179 -14.76 -3.85 24.60
CA LEU A 179 -16.04 -4.22 25.23
C LEU A 179 -16.21 -3.60 26.64
N SER A 180 -15.13 -3.45 27.40
CA SER A 180 -15.12 -2.81 28.71
C SER A 180 -15.51 -1.32 28.64
N ALA A 181 -15.04 -0.60 27.62
CA ALA A 181 -15.39 0.80 27.40
C ALA A 181 -16.85 0.95 26.94
N ASN A 182 -17.29 0.07 26.02
CA ASN A 182 -18.70 -0.01 25.62
C ASN A 182 -19.60 -0.30 26.82
N LYS A 183 -19.22 -1.22 27.70
CA LYS A 183 -19.96 -1.52 28.93
C LYS A 183 -20.06 -0.30 29.83
N LEU A 184 -18.97 0.42 30.04
CA LEU A 184 -18.97 1.61 30.89
C LEU A 184 -19.93 2.67 30.32
N TYR A 185 -19.80 2.99 29.03
CA TYR A 185 -20.58 4.06 28.37
C TYR A 185 -22.06 3.71 28.20
N PHE A 186 -22.37 2.52 27.68
CA PHE A 186 -23.74 2.10 27.40
C PHE A 186 -24.47 1.50 28.62
N SER A 187 -23.81 1.40 29.77
CA SER A 187 -24.50 1.09 31.03
C SER A 187 -25.41 2.23 31.50
N TYR A 188 -25.13 3.48 31.10
CA TYR A 188 -25.80 4.68 31.59
C TYR A 188 -27.22 4.91 31.05
N SER A 189 -27.52 4.46 29.82
CA SER A 189 -28.83 4.69 29.20
C SER A 189 -29.24 3.55 28.28
N GLU A 190 -30.39 2.95 28.58
CA GLU A 190 -31.01 1.89 27.79
C GLU A 190 -31.59 2.45 26.48
N GLU A 191 -32.14 3.66 26.52
CA GLU A 191 -32.68 4.34 25.33
C GLU A 191 -31.59 4.65 24.31
N MET A 192 -30.39 5.06 24.75
CA MET A 192 -29.27 5.28 23.83
C MET A 192 -28.87 4.00 23.10
N VAL A 193 -28.84 2.88 23.82
CA VAL A 193 -28.53 1.57 23.22
C VAL A 193 -29.61 1.16 22.24
N ASN A 194 -30.88 1.30 22.64
CA ASN A 194 -32.01 0.95 21.82
C ASN A 194 -32.02 1.76 20.50
N PHE A 195 -31.80 3.08 20.57
CA PHE A 195 -31.71 3.92 19.39
C PHE A 195 -30.55 3.52 18.47
N GLN A 196 -29.35 3.39 19.02
CA GLN A 196 -28.14 3.08 18.25
C GLN A 196 -28.24 1.71 17.56
N VAL A 197 -28.76 0.70 18.27
CA VAL A 197 -28.93 -0.65 17.72
C VAL A 197 -29.97 -0.66 16.59
N ASN A 198 -31.13 -0.02 16.78
CA ASN A 198 -32.15 0.04 15.72
C ASN A 198 -31.67 0.79 14.47
N GLU A 199 -30.91 1.88 14.65
CA GLU A 199 -30.31 2.62 13.54
C GLU A 199 -29.38 1.70 12.72
N ILE A 200 -28.46 1.02 13.40
CA ILE A 200 -27.51 0.10 12.74
C ILE A 200 -28.24 -1.07 12.09
N MET A 201 -29.25 -1.65 12.73
CA MET A 201 -30.03 -2.76 12.17
C MET A 201 -30.75 -2.37 10.87
N THR A 202 -31.26 -1.15 10.79
CA THR A 202 -31.91 -0.61 9.57
C THR A 202 -30.90 -0.44 8.44
N LEU A 203 -29.70 0.09 8.75
CA LEU A 203 -28.61 0.22 7.80
C LEU A 203 -28.14 -1.15 7.28
N VAL A 204 -27.91 -2.11 8.18
CA VAL A 204 -27.52 -3.49 7.86
C VAL A 204 -28.58 -4.20 7.02
N ALA A 205 -29.87 -3.92 7.23
CA ALA A 205 -30.93 -4.44 6.35
C ALA A 205 -30.79 -3.90 4.92
N SER A 206 -30.59 -2.59 4.79
CA SER A 206 -30.43 -1.92 3.49
C SER A 206 -29.21 -2.45 2.73
N PHE A 207 -28.07 -2.63 3.42
CA PHE A 207 -26.88 -3.25 2.84
C PHE A 207 -27.11 -4.68 2.36
N ARG A 208 -27.90 -5.49 3.08
CA ARG A 208 -28.21 -6.86 2.67
C ARG A 208 -29.01 -6.90 1.37
N GLU A 209 -30.01 -6.02 1.25
CA GLU A 209 -30.85 -5.91 0.05
C GLU A 209 -30.03 -5.47 -1.16
N ASP A 210 -29.17 -4.46 -1.00
CA ASP A 210 -28.31 -3.97 -2.08
C ASP A 210 -27.24 -5.01 -2.48
N CYS A 211 -26.64 -5.73 -1.53
CA CYS A 211 -25.76 -6.86 -1.83
C CYS A 211 -26.45 -7.95 -2.64
N ALA A 212 -27.72 -8.26 -2.32
CA ALA A 212 -28.48 -9.27 -3.06
C ALA A 212 -28.72 -8.84 -4.51
N ALA A 213 -29.12 -7.59 -4.72
CA ALA A 213 -29.34 -7.03 -6.05
C ALA A 213 -28.04 -6.95 -6.88
N MET A 214 -26.92 -6.53 -6.27
CA MET A 214 -25.62 -6.53 -6.94
C MET A 214 -25.18 -7.93 -7.38
N ILE A 215 -25.42 -8.95 -6.56
CA ILE A 215 -25.09 -10.32 -6.94
C ILE A 215 -25.90 -10.77 -8.16
N GLU A 216 -27.21 -10.45 -8.20
CA GLU A 216 -28.04 -10.78 -9.36
C GLU A 216 -27.59 -10.03 -10.62
N TYR A 217 -27.20 -8.76 -10.48
CA TYR A 217 -26.60 -7.98 -11.57
C TYR A 217 -25.30 -8.62 -12.09
N ILE A 218 -24.36 -8.98 -11.20
CA ILE A 218 -23.10 -9.64 -11.57
C ILE A 218 -23.37 -10.99 -12.24
N LYS A 219 -24.29 -11.80 -11.70
CA LYS A 219 -24.69 -13.08 -12.31
C LYS A 219 -25.25 -12.89 -13.72
N GLY A 220 -26.08 -11.87 -13.94
CA GLY A 220 -26.61 -11.53 -15.26
C GLY A 220 -25.48 -11.27 -16.27
N ILE A 221 -24.47 -10.49 -15.90
CA ILE A 221 -23.32 -10.25 -16.78
C ILE A 221 -22.50 -11.52 -17.01
N ILE A 222 -22.21 -12.30 -15.96
CA ILE A 222 -21.48 -13.58 -16.09
C ILE A 222 -22.20 -14.53 -17.04
N GLN A 223 -23.54 -14.59 -16.98
CA GLN A 223 -24.35 -15.41 -17.89
C GLN A 223 -24.15 -14.99 -19.34
N VAL A 224 -24.35 -13.71 -19.65
CA VAL A 224 -24.21 -13.18 -21.02
C VAL A 224 -22.76 -13.24 -21.51
N LEU A 225 -21.78 -13.20 -20.61
CA LEU A 225 -20.36 -13.26 -20.97
C LEU A 225 -19.92 -14.66 -21.42
N GLY A 226 -20.37 -15.73 -20.74
CA GLY A 226 -19.93 -17.09 -21.10
C GLY A 226 -20.68 -18.29 -20.52
N LEU A 227 -21.72 -18.09 -19.69
CA LEU A 227 -22.45 -19.23 -19.09
C LEU A 227 -23.83 -19.51 -19.73
N GLN A 228 -24.39 -18.56 -20.47
CA GLN A 228 -25.69 -18.72 -21.13
C GLN A 228 -25.51 -19.59 -22.39
N PRO A 229 -26.14 -20.79 -22.46
CA PRO A 229 -25.90 -21.70 -23.58
C PRO A 229 -26.30 -21.06 -24.92
N ARG A 230 -25.40 -21.08 -25.92
CA ARG A 230 -25.67 -20.63 -27.31
C ARG A 230 -25.98 -19.15 -27.49
N GLN A 231 -25.95 -18.37 -26.42
CA GLN A 231 -26.29 -16.95 -26.40
C GLN A 231 -25.39 -16.22 -25.40
N ASN A 232 -24.08 -16.29 -25.63
CA ASN A 232 -23.10 -15.56 -24.83
C ASN A 232 -22.00 -14.99 -25.74
N LEU A 233 -21.32 -13.96 -25.23
CA LEU A 233 -20.27 -13.25 -25.96
C LEU A 233 -19.12 -14.19 -26.36
N PHE A 234 -18.69 -15.07 -25.48
CA PHE A 234 -17.60 -16.01 -25.75
C PHE A 234 -17.89 -16.92 -26.95
N GLU A 235 -19.08 -17.53 -27.00
CA GLU A 235 -19.51 -18.39 -28.10
C GLU A 235 -19.71 -17.61 -29.40
N TYR A 236 -20.18 -16.36 -29.34
CA TYR A 236 -20.32 -15.49 -30.52
C TYR A 236 -18.96 -15.13 -31.11
N ILE A 237 -17.96 -14.84 -30.26
CA ILE A 237 -16.58 -14.63 -30.69
C ILE A 237 -16.04 -15.91 -31.34
N CYS A 238 -16.21 -17.08 -30.69
CA CYS A 238 -15.77 -18.36 -31.25
C CYS A 238 -16.41 -18.70 -32.60
N ALA A 239 -17.73 -18.51 -32.74
CA ALA A 239 -18.45 -18.78 -33.98
C ALA A 239 -17.99 -17.86 -35.13
N LYS A 240 -17.75 -16.58 -34.84
CA LYS A 240 -17.22 -15.63 -35.82
C LYS A 240 -15.76 -15.91 -36.17
N ALA A 241 -14.95 -16.32 -35.20
CA ALA A 241 -13.59 -16.78 -35.43
C ALA A 241 -13.56 -17.98 -36.41
N GLN A 242 -14.48 -18.94 -36.29
CA GLN A 242 -14.58 -20.07 -37.22
C GLN A 242 -14.99 -19.66 -38.64
N GLU A 243 -15.80 -18.61 -38.79
CA GLU A 243 -16.17 -18.03 -40.09
C GLU A 243 -14.95 -17.41 -40.79
N VAL A 244 -14.09 -16.73 -40.02
CA VAL A 244 -12.86 -16.07 -40.50
C VAL A 244 -11.71 -17.08 -40.74
N LYS A 245 -11.59 -18.12 -39.92
CA LYS A 245 -10.51 -19.16 -40.00
C LYS A 245 -10.42 -19.88 -41.36
N LYS A 246 -11.44 -19.75 -42.21
CA LYS A 246 -11.41 -20.25 -43.60
C LYS A 246 -10.72 -19.30 -44.60
N LYS A 247 -10.32 -18.09 -44.19
CA LYS A 247 -9.82 -17.04 -45.08
C LYS A 247 -8.44 -16.46 -44.73
N ASP A 248 -7.96 -16.53 -43.48
CA ASP A 248 -6.59 -16.14 -43.07
C ASP A 248 -6.28 -16.72 -41.66
N ASP A 249 -5.00 -16.68 -41.25
CA ASP A 249 -4.58 -17.00 -39.87
C ASP A 249 -5.24 -16.02 -38.88
N LEU A 250 -5.78 -16.55 -37.78
CA LEU A 250 -6.49 -15.76 -36.78
C LEU A 250 -5.54 -14.79 -36.05
N PRO A 251 -5.95 -13.54 -35.79
CA PRO A 251 -5.15 -12.59 -35.02
C PRO A 251 -4.87 -13.07 -33.59
N THR A 252 -3.64 -12.85 -33.12
CA THR A 252 -3.24 -13.08 -31.73
C THR A 252 -4.15 -12.36 -30.73
N ASP A 253 -4.61 -11.15 -31.07
CA ASP A 253 -5.47 -10.32 -30.21
C ASP A 253 -6.82 -10.99 -29.91
N LEU A 254 -7.35 -11.81 -30.83
CA LEU A 254 -8.58 -12.56 -30.63
C LEU A 254 -8.41 -13.69 -29.61
N HIS A 255 -7.27 -14.39 -29.66
CA HIS A 255 -6.92 -15.40 -28.66
C HIS A 255 -6.73 -14.75 -27.28
N VAL A 256 -6.12 -13.57 -27.23
CA VAL A 256 -5.99 -12.78 -25.99
C VAL A 256 -7.37 -12.41 -25.43
N LEU A 257 -8.30 -11.92 -26.27
CA LEU A 257 -9.66 -11.59 -25.87
C LEU A 257 -10.41 -12.79 -25.28
N LEU A 258 -10.43 -13.94 -25.98
CA LEU A 258 -11.10 -15.16 -25.50
C LEU A 258 -10.51 -15.64 -24.17
N ASN A 259 -9.19 -15.63 -24.04
CA ASN A 259 -8.52 -16.04 -22.81
C ASN A 259 -8.81 -15.06 -21.65
N ASN A 260 -8.88 -13.75 -21.92
CA ASN A 260 -9.25 -12.76 -20.93
C ASN A 260 -10.69 -12.97 -20.44
N ILE A 261 -11.62 -13.32 -21.33
CA ILE A 261 -13.01 -13.65 -20.96
C ILE A 261 -13.06 -14.86 -20.02
N ILE A 262 -12.35 -15.95 -20.33
CA ILE A 262 -12.29 -17.15 -19.47
C ILE A 262 -11.75 -16.80 -18.08
N LYS A 263 -10.66 -16.03 -18.03
CA LYS A 263 -10.04 -15.59 -16.76
C LYS A 263 -10.98 -14.74 -15.93
N GLU A 264 -11.63 -13.76 -16.55
CA GLU A 264 -12.56 -12.87 -15.84
C GLU A 264 -13.78 -13.67 -15.34
N LEU A 265 -14.32 -14.61 -16.13
CA LEU A 265 -15.38 -15.52 -15.69
C LEU A 265 -14.98 -16.34 -14.48
N SER A 266 -13.81 -17.00 -14.50
CA SER A 266 -13.33 -17.79 -13.36
C SER A 266 -13.14 -16.91 -12.13
N PHE A 267 -12.48 -15.77 -12.29
CA PHE A 267 -12.19 -14.84 -11.19
C PHE A 267 -13.47 -14.33 -10.50
N GLN A 268 -14.48 -13.93 -11.28
CA GLN A 268 -15.74 -13.43 -10.70
C GLN A 268 -16.56 -14.56 -10.09
N TYR A 269 -16.62 -15.72 -10.75
CA TYR A 269 -17.39 -16.87 -10.28
C TYR A 269 -16.82 -17.45 -8.99
N ASP A 270 -15.49 -17.62 -8.87
CA ASP A 270 -14.86 -18.15 -7.66
C ASP A 270 -15.07 -17.23 -6.46
N ALA A 271 -15.01 -15.91 -6.66
CA ALA A 271 -15.30 -14.95 -5.61
C ALA A 271 -16.77 -14.99 -5.16
N LEU A 272 -17.71 -15.10 -6.10
CA LEU A 272 -19.13 -15.27 -5.79
C LEU A 272 -19.38 -16.57 -5.02
N ARG A 273 -18.68 -17.65 -5.39
CA ARG A 273 -18.74 -18.96 -4.73
C ARG A 273 -18.25 -18.93 -3.29
N GLN A 274 -17.28 -18.07 -2.95
CA GLN A 274 -16.84 -17.90 -1.56
C GLN A 274 -17.92 -17.23 -0.68
N GLN A 275 -18.81 -16.42 -1.26
CA GLN A 275 -19.85 -15.67 -0.55
C GLN A 275 -21.20 -16.39 -0.51
N MET A 276 -21.53 -17.14 -1.56
CA MET A 276 -22.80 -17.83 -1.72
C MET A 276 -22.73 -19.31 -1.35
N GLU A 277 -23.80 -19.79 -0.71
CA GLU A 277 -23.94 -21.20 -0.36
C GLU A 277 -24.39 -22.03 -1.58
N GLY A 278 -23.79 -23.21 -1.76
CA GLY A 278 -24.25 -24.20 -2.74
C GLY A 278 -23.88 -23.94 -4.21
N MET A 279 -23.05 -22.93 -4.51
CA MET A 279 -22.59 -22.67 -5.87
C MET A 279 -21.58 -23.76 -6.32
N PRO A 280 -21.87 -24.53 -7.38
CA PRO A 280 -20.97 -25.58 -7.87
C PRO A 280 -19.70 -24.97 -8.45
N LYS A 281 -18.59 -25.72 -8.50
CA LYS A 281 -17.37 -25.25 -9.19
C LYS A 281 -17.69 -25.00 -10.66
N LEU A 282 -17.24 -23.88 -11.21
CA LEU A 282 -17.43 -23.57 -12.62
C LEU A 282 -16.62 -24.57 -13.47
N ASP A 283 -17.29 -25.21 -14.42
CA ASP A 283 -16.65 -26.03 -15.45
C ASP A 283 -16.36 -25.15 -16.67
N ILE A 284 -15.08 -24.84 -16.89
CA ILE A 284 -14.60 -24.05 -18.03
C ILE A 284 -14.03 -24.92 -19.16
N SER A 285 -14.03 -26.24 -19.02
CA SER A 285 -13.40 -27.16 -19.98
C SER A 285 -13.92 -26.97 -21.41
N HIS A 286 -15.24 -26.81 -21.56
CA HIS A 286 -15.87 -26.52 -22.85
C HIS A 286 -15.39 -25.20 -23.47
N LEU A 287 -15.13 -24.17 -22.65
CA LEU A 287 -14.64 -22.87 -23.12
C LEU A 287 -13.17 -22.98 -23.56
N THR A 288 -12.34 -23.65 -22.76
CA THR A 288 -10.93 -23.87 -23.10
C THR A 288 -10.77 -24.75 -24.34
N ASP A 289 -11.59 -25.78 -24.50
CA ASP A 289 -11.60 -26.68 -25.66
C ASP A 289 -12.05 -25.93 -26.93
N SER A 290 -13.08 -25.09 -26.81
CA SER A 290 -13.55 -24.23 -27.91
C SER A 290 -12.44 -23.27 -28.37
N MET A 291 -11.72 -22.64 -27.43
CA MET A 291 -10.57 -21.78 -27.73
C MET A 291 -9.40 -22.56 -28.35
N ALA A 292 -9.08 -23.74 -27.82
CA ALA A 292 -8.00 -24.60 -28.33
C ALA A 292 -8.29 -25.08 -29.77
N SER A 293 -9.56 -25.34 -30.11
CA SER A 293 -9.98 -25.70 -31.48
C SER A 293 -9.72 -24.58 -32.50
N LEU A 294 -9.61 -23.32 -32.04
CA LEU A 294 -9.32 -22.16 -32.88
C LEU A 294 -7.83 -22.01 -33.16
N ALA A 295 -6.94 -22.40 -32.24
CA ALA A 295 -5.50 -22.31 -32.42
C ALA A 295 -5.00 -23.39 -33.41
N GLY A 296 -4.61 -22.98 -34.62
CA GLY A 296 -3.75 -23.79 -35.49
C GLY A 296 -2.39 -24.00 -34.81
N LYS A 297 -1.74 -25.14 -35.06
CA LYS A 297 -0.43 -25.46 -34.45
C LYS A 297 0.63 -24.42 -34.85
N GLU A 298 1.41 -24.05 -33.83
CA GLU A 298 2.66 -23.27 -33.84
C GLU A 298 2.57 -21.75 -33.90
N VAL A 299 2.81 -21.14 -32.73
CA VAL A 299 3.62 -19.91 -32.66
C VAL A 299 4.74 -20.17 -31.67
N ILE A 300 5.96 -20.34 -32.18
CA ILE A 300 7.20 -20.19 -31.43
C ILE A 300 7.59 -18.72 -31.53
N ALA A 301 7.57 -17.99 -30.42
CA ALA A 301 8.34 -16.74 -30.27
C ALA A 301 8.50 -16.36 -28.80
N LYS A 302 9.72 -16.54 -28.30
CA LYS A 302 10.28 -16.11 -27.00
C LYS A 302 9.60 -16.72 -25.76
N GLU A 303 10.38 -17.36 -24.91
CA GLU A 303 9.95 -17.98 -23.65
C GLU A 303 9.41 -16.93 -22.66
N GLU A 304 8.18 -16.47 -22.88
CA GLU A 304 7.28 -16.11 -21.79
C GLU A 304 6.56 -17.40 -21.39
N LYS A 305 6.88 -17.94 -20.21
CA LYS A 305 6.16 -19.09 -19.62
C LYS A 305 4.66 -18.87 -19.77
N THR A 306 3.95 -19.85 -20.31
CA THR A 306 2.49 -19.74 -20.49
C THR A 306 1.82 -19.53 -19.12
N LYS A 307 0.69 -18.83 -19.07
CA LYS A 307 0.06 -18.47 -17.79
C LYS A 307 -0.32 -19.72 -16.95
N GLU A 308 -0.68 -20.83 -17.59
CA GLU A 308 -0.95 -22.12 -16.92
C GLU A 308 0.30 -22.75 -16.30
N GLU A 309 1.48 -22.59 -16.93
CA GLU A 309 2.75 -23.02 -16.35
C GLU A 309 3.12 -22.17 -15.12
N ARG A 310 2.83 -20.87 -15.16
CA ARG A 310 3.04 -19.96 -14.03
C ARG A 310 2.13 -20.31 -12.85
N GLU A 311 0.86 -20.58 -13.09
CA GLU A 311 -0.08 -20.98 -12.03
C GLU A 311 0.36 -22.31 -11.38
N LYS A 312 0.79 -23.29 -12.17
CA LYS A 312 1.35 -24.55 -11.65
C LYS A 312 2.68 -24.36 -10.91
N GLU A 313 3.51 -23.41 -11.31
CA GLU A 313 4.75 -23.06 -10.61
C GLU A 313 4.45 -22.40 -9.26
N ILE A 314 3.48 -21.48 -9.21
CA ILE A 314 3.02 -20.86 -7.96
C ILE A 314 2.45 -21.92 -7.03
N GLU A 315 1.61 -22.85 -7.51
CA GLU A 315 1.09 -23.95 -6.69
C GLU A 315 2.21 -24.83 -6.10
N ARG A 316 3.25 -25.14 -6.90
CA ARG A 316 4.42 -25.89 -6.42
C ARG A 316 5.22 -25.10 -5.39
N ASP A 317 5.42 -23.81 -5.63
CA ASP A 317 6.14 -22.92 -4.73
C ASP A 317 5.40 -22.81 -3.39
N VAL A 318 4.08 -22.61 -3.41
CA VAL A 318 3.24 -22.58 -2.20
C VAL A 318 3.29 -23.92 -1.47
N ALA A 319 3.22 -25.05 -2.19
CA ALA A 319 3.35 -26.38 -1.58
C ALA A 319 4.73 -26.57 -0.91
N SER A 320 5.80 -25.96 -1.45
CA SER A 320 7.14 -26.01 -0.88
C SER A 320 7.29 -25.23 0.43
N LEU A 321 6.34 -24.34 0.76
CA LEU A 321 6.38 -23.52 1.98
C LEU A 321 6.00 -24.27 3.26
N SER A 322 5.71 -25.57 3.21
CA SER A 322 5.43 -26.36 4.42
C SER A 322 6.62 -26.35 5.41
N ASN A 323 6.36 -26.05 6.68
CA ASN A 323 7.36 -25.86 7.74
C ASN A 323 8.41 -24.77 7.41
N SER A 324 7.97 -23.62 6.88
CA SER A 324 8.88 -22.55 6.42
C SER A 324 9.83 -22.06 7.50
N LEU A 325 9.35 -21.93 8.74
CA LEU A 325 10.18 -21.50 9.87
C LEU A 325 11.38 -22.43 10.07
N ASP A 326 11.15 -23.75 10.07
CA ASP A 326 12.23 -24.73 10.22
C ASP A 326 13.16 -24.74 9.00
N GLN A 327 12.65 -24.50 7.79
CA GLN A 327 13.49 -24.37 6.59
C GLN A 327 14.45 -23.17 6.70
N ILE A 328 13.94 -22.00 7.10
CA ILE A 328 14.73 -20.78 7.25
C ILE A 328 15.77 -20.95 8.37
N LEU A 329 15.34 -21.48 9.53
CA LEU A 329 16.24 -21.74 10.64
C LEU A 329 17.35 -22.70 10.20
N LYS A 330 17.03 -23.86 9.60
CA LYS A 330 18.04 -24.84 9.13
C LYS A 330 19.01 -24.25 8.10
N TYR A 331 18.53 -23.33 7.27
CA TYR A 331 19.39 -22.63 6.33
C TYR A 331 20.37 -21.70 7.06
N ALA A 332 19.92 -20.84 7.97
CA ALA A 332 20.81 -19.87 8.62
C ALA A 332 21.78 -20.49 9.65
N PRO A 333 23.06 -20.09 9.69
CA PRO A 333 23.99 -20.49 10.75
C PRO A 333 23.79 -19.68 12.04
N ILE A 334 22.71 -19.97 12.78
CA ILE A 334 22.42 -19.37 14.09
C ILE A 334 22.52 -20.39 15.23
N SER A 335 22.75 -19.92 16.45
CA SER A 335 22.89 -20.78 17.65
C SER A 335 21.57 -21.47 18.01
N ASP A 336 21.67 -22.67 18.58
CA ASP A 336 20.49 -23.46 18.98
C ASP A 336 19.61 -22.73 20.01
N GLU A 337 20.24 -21.97 20.92
CA GLU A 337 19.51 -21.14 21.87
C GLU A 337 18.64 -20.08 21.19
N ASP A 338 19.16 -19.40 20.17
CA ASP A 338 18.42 -18.37 19.43
C ASP A 338 17.33 -18.99 18.54
N ARG A 339 17.58 -20.19 17.99
CA ARG A 339 16.57 -20.96 17.24
C ARG A 339 15.36 -21.28 18.11
N GLU A 340 15.60 -21.88 19.28
CA GLU A 340 14.54 -22.28 20.20
C GLU A 340 13.78 -21.07 20.73
N LYS A 341 14.48 -19.98 21.06
CA LYS A 341 13.85 -18.71 21.45
C LYS A 341 12.96 -18.16 20.34
N LEU A 342 13.44 -18.12 19.10
CA LEU A 342 12.66 -17.59 18.00
C LEU A 342 11.44 -18.47 17.72
N LYS A 343 11.61 -19.79 17.69
CA LYS A 343 10.54 -20.77 17.47
C LYS A 343 9.45 -20.65 18.53
N THR A 344 9.81 -20.66 19.80
CA THR A 344 8.87 -20.53 20.93
C THR A 344 8.05 -19.25 20.84
N ASN A 345 8.68 -18.12 20.52
CA ASN A 345 7.98 -16.83 20.43
C ASN A 345 7.10 -16.73 19.17
N ILE A 346 7.50 -17.34 18.05
CA ILE A 346 6.66 -17.38 16.84
C ILE A 346 5.46 -18.30 17.04
N ASP A 347 5.64 -19.48 17.63
CA ASP A 347 4.53 -20.39 17.95
C ASP A 347 3.51 -19.70 18.87
N HIS A 348 3.98 -18.98 19.88
CA HIS A 348 3.10 -18.15 20.72
C HIS A 348 2.33 -17.11 19.88
N LEU A 349 2.98 -16.40 18.95
CA LEU A 349 2.29 -15.45 18.08
C LEU A 349 1.28 -16.10 17.13
N VAL A 350 1.51 -17.34 16.69
CA VAL A 350 0.54 -18.09 15.88
C VAL A 350 -0.73 -18.38 16.68
N GLU A 351 -0.60 -18.72 17.97
CA GLU A 351 -1.72 -19.10 18.83
C GLU A 351 -2.55 -17.92 19.36
N VAL A 352 -1.94 -16.73 19.51
CA VAL A 352 -2.61 -15.57 20.11
C VAL A 352 -3.78 -15.07 19.23
N PRO A 353 -4.97 -14.78 19.81
CA PRO A 353 -6.14 -14.30 19.06
C PRO A 353 -5.96 -12.93 18.41
N ASP A 354 -5.26 -12.01 19.08
CA ASP A 354 -4.98 -10.65 18.61
C ASP A 354 -3.47 -10.34 18.67
N ARG A 355 -2.82 -10.44 17.52
CA ARG A 355 -1.38 -10.15 17.35
C ARG A 355 -1.08 -8.65 17.39
N LEU A 356 -2.09 -7.80 17.19
CA LEU A 356 -1.99 -6.35 17.29
C LEU A 356 -2.14 -5.85 18.73
N SER A 357 -2.51 -6.74 19.66
CA SER A 357 -2.65 -6.43 21.07
C SER A 357 -1.40 -5.77 21.66
N VAL A 358 -1.65 -4.83 22.58
CA VAL A 358 -0.64 -4.12 23.38
C VAL A 358 -0.46 -4.79 24.76
N GLU A 359 -1.05 -5.97 24.95
CA GLU A 359 -0.86 -6.78 26.15
C GLU A 359 0.62 -7.14 26.39
N ASP A 360 0.97 -7.33 27.66
CA ASP A 360 2.36 -7.41 28.11
C ASP A 360 3.11 -8.64 27.57
N ASP A 361 2.42 -9.74 27.29
CA ASP A 361 2.98 -10.98 26.75
C ASP A 361 3.33 -10.86 25.26
N VAL A 362 2.39 -10.41 24.42
CA VAL A 362 2.62 -10.15 22.99
C VAL A 362 3.72 -9.11 22.79
N LYS A 363 3.73 -8.06 23.63
CA LYS A 363 4.77 -7.04 23.60
C LYS A 363 6.16 -7.59 23.98
N LYS A 364 6.23 -8.50 24.96
CA LYS A 364 7.49 -9.20 25.31
C LYS A 364 7.97 -10.08 24.17
N ALA A 365 7.07 -10.82 23.51
CA ALA A 365 7.41 -11.63 22.35
C ALA A 365 7.97 -10.77 21.21
N LYS A 366 7.27 -9.68 20.83
CA LYS A 366 7.74 -8.68 19.84
C LYS A 366 9.15 -8.18 20.13
N LYS A 367 9.40 -7.79 21.39
CA LYS A 367 10.71 -7.26 21.83
C LYS A 367 11.83 -8.30 21.73
N THR A 368 11.54 -9.57 22.00
CA THR A 368 12.50 -10.67 21.88
C THR A 368 12.77 -11.05 20.42
N ILE A 369 11.73 -11.11 19.59
CA ILE A 369 11.83 -11.48 18.17
C ILE A 369 12.64 -10.46 17.38
N THR A 370 12.44 -9.16 17.64
CA THR A 370 13.05 -8.07 16.84
C THR A 370 14.55 -8.21 16.61
N PRO A 371 15.43 -8.27 17.64
CA PRO A 371 16.86 -8.42 17.40
C PRO A 371 17.24 -9.76 16.76
N LEU A 372 16.48 -10.83 17.05
CA LEU A 372 16.73 -12.16 16.49
C LEU A 372 16.47 -12.21 14.98
N ILE A 373 15.45 -11.49 14.49
CA ILE A 373 15.13 -11.43 13.07
C ILE A 373 16.26 -10.77 12.27
N PHE A 374 16.83 -9.66 12.75
CA PHE A 374 17.95 -9.02 12.04
C PHE A 374 19.23 -9.87 12.08
N LYS A 375 19.48 -10.58 13.19
CA LYS A 375 20.55 -11.57 13.27
C LYS A 375 20.34 -12.72 12.29
N LEU A 376 19.11 -13.24 12.20
CA LEU A 376 18.73 -14.28 11.25
C LEU A 376 18.89 -13.82 9.80
N TYR A 377 18.41 -12.61 9.48
CA TYR A 377 18.51 -12.00 8.16
C TYR A 377 19.97 -11.87 7.72
N LEU A 378 20.84 -11.38 8.59
CA LEU A 378 22.28 -11.27 8.31
C LEU A 378 22.92 -12.65 8.07
N ALA A 379 22.58 -13.64 8.89
CA ALA A 379 23.08 -15.00 8.75
C ALA A 379 22.62 -15.66 7.43
N CYS A 380 21.36 -15.47 7.04
CA CYS A 380 20.83 -15.89 5.73
C CYS A 380 21.56 -15.19 4.59
N TYR A 381 21.75 -13.86 4.67
CA TYR A 381 22.43 -13.08 3.65
C TYR A 381 23.86 -13.59 3.40
N HIS A 382 24.66 -13.79 4.44
CA HIS A 382 26.02 -14.30 4.29
C HIS A 382 26.04 -15.67 3.60
N LYS A 383 25.17 -16.58 4.02
CA LYS A 383 25.09 -17.93 3.43
C LYS A 383 24.63 -17.93 1.97
N ILE A 384 23.66 -17.08 1.62
CA ILE A 384 23.26 -16.88 0.20
C ILE A 384 24.46 -16.43 -0.62
N ARG A 385 25.28 -15.51 -0.08
CA ARG A 385 26.43 -14.95 -0.79
C ARG A 385 27.66 -15.86 -0.82
N GLU A 386 27.73 -16.89 0.03
CA GLU A 386 28.71 -17.98 -0.14
C GLU A 386 28.38 -18.83 -1.37
N GLY A 387 27.12 -18.86 -1.80
CA GLY A 387 26.68 -19.52 -3.04
C GLY A 387 26.75 -21.05 -3.02
N LEU A 388 27.02 -21.65 -1.85
CA LEU A 388 27.20 -23.10 -1.72
C LEU A 388 25.90 -23.89 -1.79
N ILE A 389 24.78 -23.29 -1.37
CA ILE A 389 23.47 -23.93 -1.27
C ILE A 389 22.42 -22.95 -1.80
N ALA A 390 21.65 -23.37 -2.81
CA ALA A 390 20.53 -22.61 -3.32
C ALA A 390 19.49 -22.36 -2.20
N PRO A 391 19.05 -21.11 -1.99
CA PRO A 391 18.08 -20.80 -0.95
C PRO A 391 16.74 -21.47 -1.26
N PRO A 392 16.09 -22.13 -0.28
CA PRO A 392 14.69 -22.53 -0.41
C PRO A 392 13.77 -21.31 -0.64
N LYS A 393 12.61 -21.53 -1.27
CA LYS A 393 11.62 -20.46 -1.50
C LYS A 393 11.26 -19.69 -0.22
N ALA A 394 11.13 -20.39 0.90
CA ALA A 394 10.89 -19.76 2.21
C ALA A 394 11.97 -18.73 2.60
N VAL A 395 13.25 -19.01 2.29
CA VAL A 395 14.36 -18.08 2.53
C VAL A 395 14.28 -16.90 1.58
N GLU A 396 13.96 -17.11 0.30
CA GLU A 396 13.79 -16.00 -0.66
C GLU A 396 12.66 -15.04 -0.26
N LEU A 397 11.52 -15.59 0.17
CA LEU A 397 10.39 -14.78 0.64
C LEU A 397 10.71 -14.04 1.94
N PHE A 398 11.47 -14.66 2.85
CA PHE A 398 11.94 -14.00 4.07
C PHE A 398 12.81 -12.78 3.74
N MET A 399 13.79 -12.96 2.85
CA MET A 399 14.74 -11.91 2.52
C MET A 399 14.09 -10.74 1.76
N ASN A 400 13.10 -11.01 0.90
CA ASN A 400 12.48 -9.97 0.06
C ASN A 400 11.21 -9.35 0.65
N TYR A 401 10.45 -10.08 1.49
CA TYR A 401 9.11 -9.66 1.93
C TYR A 401 8.87 -9.78 3.45
N GLY A 402 9.83 -10.28 4.22
CA GLY A 402 9.70 -10.44 5.67
C GLY A 402 8.82 -11.62 6.10
N TYR A 403 8.60 -12.56 5.18
CA TYR A 403 7.91 -13.82 5.42
C TYR A 403 8.70 -14.74 6.37
N ILE A 404 8.04 -15.47 7.28
CA ILE A 404 8.75 -16.39 8.17
C ILE A 404 8.05 -17.73 8.40
N ASP A 405 6.72 -17.75 8.41
CA ASP A 405 5.92 -18.92 8.73
C ASP A 405 4.59 -18.87 7.97
N GLU A 406 4.23 -19.98 7.34
CA GLU A 406 3.01 -20.11 6.54
C GLU A 406 1.74 -19.93 7.38
N ARG A 407 1.78 -20.25 8.68
CA ARG A 407 0.62 -20.19 9.59
C ARG A 407 0.21 -18.75 9.95
N LEU A 408 1.10 -17.78 9.72
CA LEU A 408 0.85 -16.37 9.98
C LEU A 408 0.13 -15.67 8.82
N LEU A 409 0.01 -16.34 7.67
CA LEU A 409 -0.59 -15.82 6.45
C LEU A 409 -1.79 -16.68 6.01
N ASP A 410 -2.66 -16.09 5.19
CA ASP A 410 -3.74 -16.83 4.54
C ASP A 410 -3.24 -17.35 3.18
N PRO A 411 -3.85 -18.41 2.61
CA PRO A 411 -3.37 -19.02 1.35
C PRO A 411 -3.23 -18.02 0.18
N GLU A 412 -4.17 -17.08 0.06
CA GLU A 412 -4.15 -16.04 -0.97
C GLU A 412 -2.92 -15.13 -0.84
N HIS A 413 -2.44 -14.87 0.39
CA HIS A 413 -1.21 -14.11 0.61
C HIS A 413 0.03 -14.89 0.16
N LEU A 414 0.04 -16.22 0.36
CA LEU A 414 1.15 -17.08 -0.05
C LEU A 414 1.24 -17.18 -1.58
N GLU A 415 0.10 -17.39 -2.24
CA GLU A 415 0.00 -17.40 -3.70
C GLU A 415 0.47 -16.06 -4.29
N PHE A 416 0.02 -14.94 -3.71
CA PHE A 416 0.44 -13.62 -4.11
C PHE A 416 1.96 -13.44 -4.00
N LEU A 417 2.56 -13.75 -2.85
CA LEU A 417 4.01 -13.60 -2.63
C LEU A 417 4.84 -14.48 -3.57
N CYS A 418 4.40 -15.71 -3.83
CA CYS A 418 5.06 -16.62 -4.76
C CYS A 418 4.95 -16.16 -6.22
N GLY A 419 3.87 -15.46 -6.58
CA GLY A 419 3.62 -14.92 -7.91
C GLY A 419 4.30 -13.58 -8.21
N ILE A 420 5.05 -12.98 -7.28
CA ILE A 420 5.75 -11.71 -7.54
C ILE A 420 6.97 -11.97 -8.44
N GLU A 421 6.98 -11.32 -9.59
CA GLU A 421 8.07 -11.41 -10.56
C GLU A 421 9.14 -10.35 -10.33
N TYR A 422 10.36 -10.68 -10.74
CA TYR A 422 11.45 -9.73 -10.75
C TYR A 422 11.22 -8.64 -11.80
N GLU A 423 11.38 -7.38 -11.39
CA GLU A 423 11.27 -6.22 -12.27
C GLU A 423 12.65 -5.60 -12.49
N GLU A 424 12.94 -5.22 -13.74
CA GLU A 424 14.12 -4.43 -14.07
C GLU A 424 13.93 -2.96 -13.64
N ASN A 425 15.02 -2.31 -13.26
CA ASN A 425 14.95 -0.91 -12.83
C ASN A 425 14.89 0.03 -14.04
N GLU A 426 13.68 0.35 -14.49
CA GLU A 426 13.44 1.28 -15.58
C GLU A 426 13.12 2.70 -15.08
N GLY A 427 14.14 3.55 -14.99
CA GLY A 427 13.93 4.97 -14.71
C GLY A 427 15.14 5.69 -14.13
N PRO A 428 14.97 6.98 -13.76
CA PRO A 428 16.07 7.82 -13.32
C PRO A 428 16.56 7.47 -11.90
N CYS A 429 15.69 6.94 -11.03
CA CYS A 429 16.08 6.53 -9.69
C CYS A 429 16.61 5.11 -9.70
N LYS A 430 17.58 4.83 -8.83
CA LYS A 430 18.04 3.48 -8.57
C LYS A 430 17.16 2.86 -7.49
N VAL A 431 16.16 2.06 -7.91
CA VAL A 431 15.26 1.35 -6.98
C VAL A 431 15.79 -0.05 -6.76
N VAL A 432 16.05 -0.40 -5.50
CA VAL A 432 16.68 -1.65 -5.10
C VAL A 432 15.96 -2.32 -3.93
N SER A 433 15.94 -3.65 -3.92
CA SER A 433 15.56 -4.42 -2.73
C SER A 433 16.61 -4.27 -1.63
N MET A 434 16.28 -4.64 -0.40
CA MET A 434 17.25 -4.65 0.70
C MET A 434 18.45 -5.56 0.40
N MET A 435 18.25 -6.70 -0.25
CA MET A 435 19.37 -7.56 -0.66
C MET A 435 20.29 -6.89 -1.69
N GLU A 436 19.71 -6.30 -2.74
CA GLU A 436 20.48 -5.56 -3.76
C GLU A 436 21.22 -4.36 -3.14
N TRP A 437 20.64 -3.71 -2.14
CA TRP A 437 21.28 -2.63 -1.38
C TRP A 437 22.50 -3.11 -0.58
N LEU A 438 22.36 -4.21 0.15
CA LEU A 438 23.47 -4.80 0.90
C LEU A 438 24.58 -5.31 -0.04
N ASP A 439 24.24 -5.81 -1.22
CA ASP A 439 25.21 -6.19 -2.26
C ASP A 439 26.03 -4.96 -2.69
N MET A 440 25.39 -3.83 -2.93
CA MET A 440 26.08 -2.59 -3.30
C MET A 440 27.06 -2.09 -2.23
N ILE A 441 26.75 -2.30 -0.95
CA ILE A 441 27.67 -1.99 0.15
C ILE A 441 28.82 -2.99 0.20
N LYS A 442 28.52 -4.29 0.08
CA LYS A 442 29.53 -5.35 0.08
C LYS A 442 30.54 -5.20 -1.06
N GLU A 443 30.07 -4.77 -2.23
CA GLU A 443 30.87 -4.50 -3.42
C GLU A 443 31.61 -3.15 -3.37
N GLY A 444 31.37 -2.32 -2.35
CA GLY A 444 31.97 -0.98 -2.22
C GLY A 444 31.43 0.06 -3.21
N LYS A 445 30.30 -0.21 -3.87
CA LYS A 445 29.63 0.75 -4.78
C LYS A 445 28.92 1.87 -4.02
N ARG A 446 28.54 1.62 -2.76
CA ARG A 446 27.95 2.59 -1.83
C ARG A 446 28.56 2.44 -0.43
N GLU A 447 28.63 3.56 0.28
CA GLU A 447 28.99 3.58 1.70
C GLU A 447 27.79 3.19 2.58
N PRO A 448 28.00 2.62 3.78
CA PRO A 448 26.94 2.43 4.75
C PRO A 448 26.22 3.75 5.12
N SER A 449 25.00 3.62 5.60
CA SER A 449 24.13 4.73 5.98
C SER A 449 24.61 5.36 7.27
N LYS A 450 24.39 6.67 7.40
CA LYS A 450 24.64 7.36 8.66
C LYS A 450 23.77 6.82 9.77
N SER A 451 24.20 6.96 11.01
CA SER A 451 23.40 6.60 12.19
C SER A 451 22.30 7.63 12.48
N GLU A 452 21.41 7.32 13.43
CA GLU A 452 20.42 8.27 13.95
C GLU A 452 21.05 9.55 14.55
N PHE A 453 22.35 9.51 14.87
CA PHE A 453 23.14 10.63 15.38
C PHE A 453 23.94 11.36 14.28
N ASP A 454 23.64 11.09 13.00
CA ASP A 454 24.32 11.67 11.83
C ASP A 454 25.82 11.30 11.71
N GLU A 455 26.27 10.24 12.42
CA GLU A 455 27.64 9.72 12.33
C GLU A 455 27.79 8.76 11.15
N ASP A 456 28.85 8.93 10.34
CA ASP A 456 29.21 7.96 9.30
C ASP A 456 29.88 6.69 9.89
N TYR A 457 30.05 5.63 9.09
CA TYR A 457 30.67 4.37 9.55
C TYR A 457 32.07 4.59 10.14
N VAL A 458 32.86 5.49 9.57
CA VAL A 458 34.23 5.77 10.03
C VAL A 458 34.21 6.55 11.35
N GLU A 459 33.28 7.47 11.50
CA GLU A 459 33.03 8.25 12.71
C GLU A 459 32.52 7.36 13.84
N ASN A 460 31.61 6.43 13.55
CA ASN A 460 31.15 5.43 14.50
C ASN A 460 32.31 4.58 15.04
N LEU A 461 33.17 4.05 14.16
CA LEU A 461 34.37 3.31 14.59
C LEU A 461 35.32 4.17 15.46
N ARG A 462 35.41 5.47 15.19
CA ARG A 462 36.19 6.38 16.06
C ARG A 462 35.53 6.59 17.41
N SER A 463 34.20 6.68 17.46
CA SER A 463 33.42 6.78 18.70
C SER A 463 33.59 5.52 19.55
N LEU A 464 33.52 4.33 18.96
CA LEU A 464 33.78 3.05 19.64
C LEU A 464 35.21 2.95 20.19
N LYS A 465 36.22 3.44 19.43
CA LYS A 465 37.61 3.53 19.92
C LYS A 465 37.72 4.47 21.12
N LYS A 466 37.08 5.63 21.07
CA LYS A 466 37.09 6.61 22.18
C LYS A 466 36.41 6.05 23.44
N GLN A 467 35.38 5.23 23.28
CA GLN A 467 34.67 4.56 24.36
C GLN A 467 35.44 3.35 24.93
N GLY A 468 36.51 2.91 24.25
CA GLY A 468 37.36 1.80 24.68
C GLY A 468 36.85 0.42 24.29
N GLU A 469 35.81 0.33 23.44
CA GLU A 469 35.24 -0.95 22.98
C GLU A 469 36.11 -1.64 21.93
N ILE A 470 36.92 -0.89 21.18
CA ILE A 470 37.85 -1.42 20.17
C ILE A 470 39.24 -0.79 20.29
N THR A 471 40.26 -1.57 19.93
CA THR A 471 41.65 -1.12 19.83
C THR A 471 41.94 -0.44 18.49
N GLU A 472 43.06 0.28 18.40
CA GLU A 472 43.48 0.92 17.14
C GLU A 472 43.81 -0.08 16.02
N LYS A 473 44.28 -1.28 16.38
CA LYS A 473 44.53 -2.35 15.40
C LYS A 473 43.22 -2.88 14.85
N GLU A 474 42.24 -3.15 15.72
CA GLU A 474 40.91 -3.60 15.31
C GLU A 474 40.19 -2.56 14.46
N GLN A 475 40.31 -1.27 14.80
CA GLN A 475 39.75 -0.19 13.97
C GLN A 475 40.24 -0.25 12.52
N LYS A 476 41.53 -0.48 12.30
CA LYS A 476 42.10 -0.57 10.94
C LYS A 476 41.60 -1.81 10.20
N THR A 477 41.44 -2.94 10.89
CA THR A 477 40.90 -4.17 10.32
C THR A 477 39.43 -3.98 9.92
N LEU A 478 38.60 -3.45 10.82
CA LEU A 478 37.15 -3.27 10.60
C LEU A 478 36.82 -2.22 9.53
N LEU A 479 37.73 -1.28 9.27
CA LEU A 479 37.54 -0.27 8.22
C LEU A 479 37.51 -0.88 6.81
N ASN A 480 38.29 -1.96 6.61
CA ASN A 480 38.45 -2.66 5.34
C ASN A 480 37.56 -3.90 5.21
N ASP A 481 36.89 -4.33 6.29
CA ASP A 481 36.01 -5.48 6.29
C ASP A 481 34.63 -5.12 5.69
N MET A 482 34.36 -5.61 4.49
CA MET A 482 33.09 -5.39 3.80
C MET A 482 31.92 -6.12 4.45
N ASN A 483 32.15 -7.27 5.10
CA ASN A 483 31.08 -7.97 5.81
C ASN A 483 30.67 -7.18 7.06
N ARG A 484 31.62 -6.56 7.75
CA ARG A 484 31.31 -5.70 8.91
C ARG A 484 30.51 -4.47 8.52
N ARG A 485 30.77 -3.89 7.34
CA ARG A 485 29.98 -2.78 6.79
C ARG A 485 28.52 -3.17 6.52
N VAL A 486 28.30 -4.38 5.99
CA VAL A 486 26.95 -4.94 5.80
C VAL A 486 26.25 -5.14 7.15
N GLU A 487 26.94 -5.74 8.13
CA GLU A 487 26.40 -5.93 9.48
C GLU A 487 26.00 -4.59 10.12
N TYR A 488 26.85 -3.57 9.99
CA TYR A 488 26.54 -2.23 10.46
C TYR A 488 25.27 -1.68 9.79
N GLU A 489 25.12 -1.83 8.47
CA GLU A 489 23.92 -1.37 7.76
C GLU A 489 22.64 -2.04 8.27
N VAL A 490 22.69 -3.36 8.48
CA VAL A 490 21.57 -4.15 8.99
C VAL A 490 21.17 -3.72 10.40
N MET A 491 22.15 -3.55 11.28
CA MET A 491 21.92 -3.18 12.69
C MET A 491 21.62 -1.69 12.89
N ASN A 492 21.94 -0.85 11.92
CA ASN A 492 21.68 0.59 11.94
C ASN A 492 20.42 0.94 11.14
N MET A 493 20.61 1.26 9.84
CA MET A 493 19.57 1.85 9.01
C MET A 493 18.40 0.90 8.79
N PHE A 494 18.68 -0.38 8.52
CA PHE A 494 17.62 -1.36 8.27
C PHE A 494 16.74 -1.57 9.51
N MET A 495 17.36 -1.87 10.65
CA MET A 495 16.65 -2.09 11.91
C MET A 495 15.82 -0.87 12.37
N SER A 496 16.41 0.33 12.35
CA SER A 496 15.71 1.54 12.77
C SER A 496 14.58 1.95 11.83
N ASN A 497 14.78 1.84 10.51
CA ASN A 497 13.76 2.28 9.56
C ASN A 497 12.58 1.32 9.46
N MET A 498 12.74 -0.01 9.64
CA MET A 498 11.59 -0.94 9.59
C MET A 498 10.46 -0.48 10.52
N ARG A 499 10.80 -0.03 11.74
CA ARG A 499 9.81 0.49 12.69
C ARG A 499 9.13 1.78 12.23
N THR A 500 9.88 2.66 11.58
CA THR A 500 9.37 3.95 11.07
C THR A 500 8.47 3.76 9.85
N LEU A 501 8.85 2.87 8.93
CA LEU A 501 8.11 2.54 7.72
C LEU A 501 6.80 1.80 8.01
N TYR A 502 6.79 0.99 9.07
CA TYR A 502 5.57 0.34 9.54
C TYR A 502 4.45 1.35 9.87
N GLY A 503 4.81 2.52 10.39
CA GLY A 503 3.91 3.66 10.62
C GLY A 503 3.14 3.62 11.95
N GLN A 504 3.07 2.45 12.62
CA GLN A 504 2.47 2.30 13.95
C GLN A 504 3.50 1.75 14.96
N PRO A 505 4.25 2.62 15.66
CA PRO A 505 5.35 2.19 16.52
C PRO A 505 4.96 1.30 17.72
N SER A 506 3.68 1.29 18.12
CA SER A 506 3.14 0.46 19.19
C SER A 506 2.75 -0.95 18.73
N ALA A 507 2.32 -1.09 17.48
CA ALA A 507 1.91 -2.36 16.88
C ALA A 507 3.02 -3.02 16.04
N TYR A 508 4.16 -2.34 15.87
CA TYR A 508 5.30 -2.79 15.07
C TYR A 508 5.69 -4.25 15.34
N MET A 509 5.86 -4.99 14.25
CA MET A 509 6.35 -6.35 14.22
C MET A 509 7.35 -6.47 13.04
N PRO A 510 8.52 -7.09 13.24
CA PRO A 510 9.57 -7.23 12.23
C PRO A 510 9.32 -8.38 11.23
N ILE A 511 8.12 -8.98 11.24
CA ILE A 511 7.74 -10.12 10.40
C ILE A 511 6.37 -9.87 9.78
N LEU A 512 6.11 -10.46 8.63
CA LEU A 512 4.85 -10.37 7.91
C LEU A 512 3.79 -11.32 8.51
N TYR A 513 2.57 -10.84 8.64
CA TYR A 513 1.42 -11.59 9.14
C TYR A 513 0.13 -10.99 8.56
N LYS A 514 -0.94 -11.80 8.51
CA LYS A 514 -2.17 -11.45 7.78
C LYS A 514 -2.85 -10.19 8.27
N GLU A 515 -2.89 -9.94 9.59
CA GLU A 515 -3.54 -8.76 10.13
C GLU A 515 -2.76 -7.45 9.86
N ALA A 516 -1.49 -7.53 9.42
CA ALA A 516 -0.77 -6.34 8.95
C ALA A 516 -1.08 -5.98 7.51
N ILE A 517 -1.52 -6.94 6.69
CA ILE A 517 -1.78 -6.73 5.27
C ILE A 517 -3.18 -6.12 5.14
N PHE A 518 -3.22 -4.87 4.70
CA PHE A 518 -4.46 -4.14 4.45
C PHE A 518 -4.50 -3.71 2.98
N GLY A 519 -5.69 -3.71 2.39
CA GLY A 519 -5.89 -3.33 0.99
C GLY A 519 -5.86 -4.51 0.02
N TYR A 520 -5.98 -4.22 -1.27
CA TYR A 520 -6.03 -5.22 -2.32
C TYR A 520 -4.62 -5.69 -2.70
N LEU A 521 -4.39 -7.01 -2.72
CA LEU A 521 -3.06 -7.59 -2.95
C LEU A 521 -2.42 -7.13 -4.27
N ASP A 522 -3.22 -6.92 -5.30
CA ASP A 522 -2.79 -6.39 -6.61
C ASP A 522 -2.27 -4.95 -6.57
N LYS A 523 -2.64 -4.16 -5.55
CA LYS A 523 -2.32 -2.73 -5.43
C LYS A 523 -1.36 -2.39 -4.31
N ILE A 524 -1.07 -3.33 -3.41
CA ILE A 524 -0.17 -3.07 -2.28
C ILE A 524 1.32 -3.17 -2.66
N LEU A 525 1.67 -3.84 -3.76
CA LEU A 525 3.06 -4.06 -4.13
C LEU A 525 3.71 -2.76 -4.61
N VAL A 526 4.86 -2.42 -4.03
CA VAL A 526 5.68 -1.29 -4.46
C VAL A 526 6.73 -1.78 -5.43
N THR A 527 6.50 -1.55 -6.72
CA THR A 527 7.42 -1.96 -7.79
C THR A 527 8.40 -0.84 -8.16
N LYS A 528 9.51 -1.22 -8.81
CA LYS A 528 10.52 -0.28 -9.31
C LYS A 528 9.92 0.69 -10.33
N ARG A 529 8.99 0.22 -11.17
CA ARG A 529 8.23 1.06 -12.11
C ARG A 529 7.38 2.11 -11.41
N ILE A 530 6.55 1.70 -10.43
CA ILE A 530 5.64 2.62 -9.72
C ILE A 530 6.42 3.78 -9.06
N ILE A 531 7.55 3.47 -8.42
CA ILE A 531 8.43 4.48 -7.83
C ILE A 531 8.98 5.44 -8.88
N ASN A 532 9.51 4.92 -10.00
CA ASN A 532 10.10 5.76 -11.05
C ASN A 532 9.05 6.61 -11.79
N GLU A 533 7.84 6.09 -12.00
CA GLU A 533 6.71 6.84 -12.56
C GLU A 533 6.30 7.99 -11.63
N SER A 534 6.16 7.72 -10.33
CA SER A 534 5.87 8.74 -9.32
C SER A 534 6.94 9.85 -9.30
N VAL A 535 8.22 9.47 -9.34
CA VAL A 535 9.33 10.44 -9.43
C VAL A 535 9.26 11.27 -10.70
N LYS A 536 9.04 10.65 -11.87
CA LYS A 536 8.91 11.38 -13.15
C LYS A 536 7.76 12.38 -13.11
N ASN A 537 6.63 12.01 -12.51
CA ASN A 537 5.47 12.89 -12.36
C ASN A 537 5.76 14.05 -11.42
N LEU A 538 6.41 13.80 -10.28
CA LEU A 538 6.74 14.83 -9.30
C LEU A 538 7.85 15.77 -9.74
N VAL A 539 8.81 15.33 -10.53
CA VAL A 539 9.84 16.22 -11.11
C VAL A 539 9.23 17.22 -12.11
N LYS A 540 8.13 16.88 -12.79
CA LYS A 540 7.36 17.85 -13.60
C LYS A 540 6.67 18.91 -12.73
N LEU A 541 6.39 18.58 -11.46
CA LEU A 541 5.85 19.55 -10.51
C LEU A 541 6.96 20.33 -9.82
N ASP A 542 8.03 19.71 -9.34
CA ASP A 542 9.15 20.41 -8.70
C ASP A 542 10.42 20.27 -9.54
N TYR A 543 10.57 21.14 -10.55
CA TYR A 543 11.57 20.99 -11.61
C TYR A 543 13.01 20.93 -11.09
N SER A 544 13.34 21.73 -10.06
CA SER A 544 14.71 21.83 -9.54
C SER A 544 15.01 20.91 -8.36
N VAL A 545 14.13 19.96 -8.02
CA VAL A 545 14.21 19.19 -6.76
C VAL A 545 15.52 18.44 -6.59
N PHE A 546 16.00 17.78 -7.64
CA PHE A 546 17.22 16.98 -7.61
C PHE A 546 18.44 17.68 -8.22
N TYR A 547 18.28 18.93 -8.67
CA TYR A 547 19.39 19.72 -9.21
C TYR A 547 20.24 20.29 -8.07
N ARG A 548 21.55 20.09 -8.17
CA ARG A 548 22.53 20.51 -7.15
C ARG A 548 23.70 21.23 -7.80
N GLU A 549 24.19 22.27 -7.14
CA GLU A 549 25.45 22.91 -7.49
C GLU A 549 26.61 21.98 -7.13
N VAL A 550 27.38 21.57 -8.13
CA VAL A 550 28.59 20.75 -7.97
C VAL A 550 29.77 21.43 -8.64
N ILE A 551 30.96 21.22 -8.09
CA ILE A 551 32.20 21.72 -8.70
C ILE A 551 32.60 20.76 -9.82
N TYR A 552 32.72 21.30 -11.03
CA TYR A 552 33.24 20.62 -12.20
C TYR A 552 34.65 21.13 -12.51
N SER A 553 35.56 20.20 -12.69
CA SER A 553 36.96 20.44 -13.02
C SER A 553 37.34 19.53 -14.18
N ASN A 554 37.90 20.10 -15.25
CA ASN A 554 38.40 19.38 -16.40
C ASN A 554 39.76 19.97 -16.80
N ALA A 555 40.83 19.20 -16.59
CA ALA A 555 42.20 19.63 -16.84
C ALA A 555 42.49 19.85 -18.32
N ASP A 556 41.90 19.03 -19.21
CA ASP A 556 42.12 19.08 -20.66
C ASP A 556 41.51 20.33 -21.28
N LEU A 557 40.34 20.75 -20.76
CA LEU A 557 39.61 21.95 -21.21
C LEU A 557 40.00 23.22 -20.41
N LYS A 558 41.04 23.16 -19.57
CA LYS A 558 41.49 24.26 -18.69
C LYS A 558 40.40 24.79 -17.73
N ILE A 559 39.42 23.95 -17.39
CA ILE A 559 38.36 24.28 -16.44
C ILE A 559 38.83 23.85 -15.06
N VAL A 560 39.23 24.79 -14.20
CA VAL A 560 39.79 24.46 -12.89
C VAL A 560 38.69 24.14 -11.87
N ASN A 561 37.75 25.05 -11.63
CA ASN A 561 36.65 24.88 -10.68
C ASN A 561 35.44 25.71 -11.12
N GLU A 562 34.56 25.12 -11.91
CA GLU A 562 33.33 25.77 -12.37
C GLU A 562 32.11 25.16 -11.66
N THR A 563 31.16 25.99 -11.23
CA THR A 563 30.00 25.50 -10.45
C THR A 563 28.85 25.16 -11.39
N VAL A 564 28.62 23.89 -11.66
CA VAL A 564 27.60 23.41 -12.60
C VAL A 564 26.40 22.83 -11.87
N MET A 565 25.24 22.81 -12.53
CA MET A 565 24.02 22.17 -12.02
C MET A 565 23.98 20.71 -12.47
N LYS A 566 24.08 19.79 -11.52
CA LYS A 566 23.96 18.34 -11.77
C LYS A 566 22.66 17.81 -11.18
N ASN A 567 21.94 17.03 -11.96
CA ASN A 567 20.77 16.31 -11.50
C ASN A 567 21.19 15.01 -10.79
N VAL A 568 20.86 14.88 -9.50
CA VAL A 568 21.25 13.75 -8.66
C VAL A 568 20.00 13.14 -8.01
N PHE A 569 19.48 12.10 -8.66
CA PHE A 569 18.34 11.32 -8.17
C PHE A 569 18.71 10.49 -6.93
N PRO A 570 17.73 10.20 -6.04
CA PRO A 570 17.93 9.37 -4.86
C PRO A 570 18.10 7.89 -5.23
N ASP A 571 18.82 7.16 -4.39
CA ASP A 571 18.69 5.70 -4.30
C ASP A 571 17.41 5.40 -3.48
N VAL A 572 16.53 4.56 -3.99
CA VAL A 572 15.29 4.14 -3.32
C VAL A 572 15.42 2.69 -2.87
N ILE A 573 15.29 2.45 -1.58
CA ILE A 573 15.52 1.15 -0.95
C ILE A 573 14.17 0.59 -0.49
N LEU A 574 13.81 -0.58 -1.02
CA LEU A 574 12.60 -1.31 -0.67
C LEU A 574 12.87 -2.26 0.50
N PHE A 575 12.12 -2.08 1.57
CA PHE A 575 12.25 -2.84 2.80
C PHE A 575 11.29 -4.03 2.82
N PRO A 576 11.73 -5.20 3.31
CA PRO A 576 10.92 -6.42 3.37
C PRO A 576 9.87 -6.36 4.49
N LEU A 577 8.88 -5.47 4.35
CA LEU A 577 7.72 -5.36 5.23
C LEU A 577 6.50 -4.79 4.52
N PHE A 578 5.34 -5.00 5.13
CA PHE A 578 4.15 -4.20 4.90
C PHE A 578 4.18 -2.95 5.79
N GLY A 579 4.13 -1.76 5.19
CA GLY A 579 4.20 -0.49 5.90
C GLY A 579 3.19 0.55 5.41
N THR A 580 3.00 1.60 6.19
CA THR A 580 2.06 2.71 5.87
C THR A 580 2.76 4.06 5.72
N ASN A 581 4.09 4.08 5.84
CA ASN A 581 4.88 5.29 5.83
C ASN A 581 6.19 5.09 5.05
N ALA A 582 6.80 6.20 4.63
CA ALA A 582 8.10 6.25 3.98
C ALA A 582 9.07 7.14 4.78
N SER A 583 10.37 6.93 4.60
CA SER A 583 11.42 7.65 5.32
C SER A 583 12.46 8.21 4.36
N MET A 584 12.80 9.49 4.53
CA MET A 584 13.95 10.11 3.88
C MET A 584 15.09 10.03 4.90
N TRP A 585 15.93 8.99 4.79
CA TRP A 585 16.92 8.68 5.81
C TRP A 585 18.10 9.66 5.80
N GLN A 586 18.60 9.99 4.62
CA GLN A 586 19.70 10.93 4.45
C GLN A 586 19.64 11.61 3.08
N GLU A 587 20.00 12.88 3.06
CA GLU A 587 19.98 13.76 1.89
C GLU A 587 21.21 13.59 0.97
N ILE A 588 22.31 13.05 1.52
CA ILE A 588 23.54 12.74 0.79
C ILE A 588 24.12 11.40 1.27
N GLY A 589 24.81 10.71 0.37
CA GLY A 589 25.41 9.38 0.57
C GLY A 589 26.77 9.38 1.28
N GLY A 590 27.37 10.55 1.49
CA GLY A 590 28.70 10.71 2.10
C GLY A 590 29.08 12.18 2.22
N LYS A 591 30.38 12.50 2.29
CA LYS A 591 30.84 13.90 2.45
C LYS A 591 30.67 14.75 1.18
N ASN A 592 30.58 14.10 0.02
CA ASN A 592 30.37 14.80 -1.24
C ASN A 592 28.88 15.11 -1.44
N LYS A 593 28.55 16.40 -1.59
CA LYS A 593 27.18 16.91 -1.80
C LYS A 593 26.54 16.42 -3.11
N GLY A 594 27.34 15.93 -4.07
CA GLY A 594 26.88 15.32 -5.32
C GLY A 594 26.49 13.85 -5.22
N THR A 595 26.42 13.26 -4.02
CA THR A 595 26.03 11.85 -3.81
C THR A 595 24.51 11.69 -3.63
N PRO A 596 23.91 10.57 -4.10
CA PRO A 596 22.48 10.31 -3.96
C PRO A 596 21.96 10.38 -2.52
N ALA A 597 20.72 10.84 -2.36
CA ALA A 597 19.95 10.68 -1.12
C ALA A 597 19.46 9.23 -0.99
N ARG A 598 18.96 8.85 0.20
CA ARG A 598 18.40 7.51 0.46
C ARG A 598 16.95 7.63 0.90
N PHE A 599 16.05 7.17 0.05
CA PHE A 599 14.63 7.09 0.36
C PHE A 599 14.28 5.64 0.66
N CYS A 600 13.63 5.42 1.79
CA CYS A 600 13.24 4.11 2.28
C CYS A 600 11.73 3.95 2.12
N PHE A 601 11.31 2.90 1.44
CA PHE A 601 9.91 2.53 1.24
C PHE A 601 9.69 1.09 1.68
N PRO A 602 8.52 0.74 2.24
CA PRO A 602 8.15 -0.66 2.38
C PRO A 602 7.92 -1.28 0.99
N VAL A 603 8.23 -2.56 0.82
CA VAL A 603 7.97 -3.30 -0.42
C VAL A 603 6.47 -3.52 -0.63
N MET A 604 5.66 -3.45 0.44
CA MET A 604 4.21 -3.49 0.38
C MET A 604 3.59 -2.35 1.19
N THR A 605 2.59 -1.66 0.64
CA THR A 605 1.85 -0.62 1.35
C THR A 605 0.43 -0.43 0.82
N SER A 606 -0.51 -0.14 1.70
CA SER A 606 -1.85 0.34 1.31
C SER A 606 -1.90 1.85 1.04
N THR A 607 -0.83 2.57 1.38
CA THR A 607 -0.79 4.03 1.24
C THR A 607 -0.41 4.41 -0.18
N ASN A 608 -1.07 5.42 -0.74
CA ASN A 608 -0.77 5.90 -2.08
C ASN A 608 0.71 6.34 -2.20
N ILE A 609 1.42 5.79 -3.19
CA ILE A 609 2.85 6.04 -3.39
C ILE A 609 3.15 7.49 -3.75
N ASP A 610 2.32 8.15 -4.57
CA ASP A 610 2.50 9.56 -4.89
C ASP A 610 2.40 10.43 -3.63
N GLU A 611 1.50 10.10 -2.71
CA GLU A 611 1.40 10.84 -1.44
C GLU A 611 2.63 10.65 -0.55
N LEU A 612 3.16 9.44 -0.46
CA LEU A 612 4.42 9.17 0.26
C LEU A 612 5.59 9.88 -0.42
N MET A 613 5.65 9.87 -1.75
CA MET A 613 6.72 10.47 -2.53
C MET A 613 6.74 12.00 -2.41
N VAL A 614 5.58 12.67 -2.42
CA VAL A 614 5.48 14.12 -2.13
C VAL A 614 6.09 14.44 -0.77
N LYS A 615 5.84 13.61 0.25
CA LYS A 615 6.44 13.80 1.58
C LYS A 615 7.95 13.62 1.57
N MET A 616 8.46 12.64 0.81
CA MET A 616 9.90 12.43 0.68
C MET A 616 10.57 13.63 0.01
N PHE A 617 9.97 14.19 -1.04
CA PHE A 617 10.49 15.36 -1.75
C PHE A 617 10.50 16.60 -0.86
N GLY A 618 9.42 16.85 -0.11
CA GLY A 618 9.36 17.98 0.83
C GLY A 618 10.42 17.88 1.93
N ARG A 619 10.55 16.71 2.56
CA ARG A 619 11.60 16.48 3.56
C ARG A 619 13.00 16.61 2.96
N PHE A 620 13.21 16.04 1.78
CA PHE A 620 14.47 16.14 1.06
C PHE A 620 14.85 17.58 0.74
N ARG A 621 13.93 18.39 0.19
CA ARG A 621 14.12 19.82 -0.11
C ARG A 621 14.61 20.60 1.11
N TRP A 622 14.00 20.35 2.26
CA TRP A 622 14.39 20.99 3.50
C TRP A 622 15.80 20.59 3.95
N GLU A 623 16.07 19.29 4.04
CA GLU A 623 17.33 18.79 4.59
C GLU A 623 18.52 19.01 3.65
N ILE A 624 18.34 18.87 2.33
CA ILE A 624 19.41 19.17 1.37
C ILE A 624 19.79 20.65 1.40
N CYS A 625 18.81 21.55 1.56
CA CYS A 625 19.09 22.97 1.69
C CYS A 625 19.88 23.26 2.97
N ARG A 626 19.47 22.70 4.11
CA ARG A 626 20.22 22.82 5.38
C ARG A 626 21.65 22.29 5.26
N CYS A 627 21.81 21.13 4.63
CA CYS A 627 23.09 20.49 4.40
C CYS A 627 24.01 21.33 3.49
N ILE A 628 23.46 21.94 2.44
CA ILE A 628 24.22 22.82 1.54
C ILE A 628 24.69 24.09 2.27
N GLN A 629 23.81 24.73 3.03
CA GLN A 629 24.07 26.01 3.72
C GLN A 629 24.94 25.87 4.99
N GLY A 630 25.01 24.67 5.59
CA GLY A 630 25.81 24.43 6.79
C GLY A 630 25.40 25.37 7.93
N MET A 631 26.35 26.11 8.51
CA MET A 631 26.07 27.04 9.61
C MET A 631 25.13 28.20 9.23
N ALA A 632 25.05 28.56 7.95
CA ALA A 632 24.23 29.67 7.47
C ALA A 632 22.77 29.29 7.18
N TRP A 633 22.34 28.05 7.49
CA TRP A 633 21.00 27.54 7.16
C TRP A 633 19.85 28.37 7.72
N ASN A 634 20.07 29.10 8.82
CA ASN A 634 19.10 29.99 9.47
C ASN A 634 19.59 31.46 9.52
N ASP A 635 20.56 31.84 8.68
CA ASP A 635 21.02 33.22 8.59
C ASP A 635 20.27 33.96 7.47
N VAL A 636 19.42 34.91 7.84
CA VAL A 636 18.61 35.71 6.89
C VAL A 636 19.47 36.57 5.95
N LYS A 637 20.73 36.86 6.32
CA LYS A 637 21.68 37.55 5.42
C LYS A 637 22.03 36.69 4.21
N VAL A 638 22.03 35.37 4.39
CA VAL A 638 22.25 34.38 3.33
C VAL A 638 20.90 33.80 2.94
N LYS A 639 20.27 34.42 1.93
CA LYS A 639 18.93 34.03 1.49
C LYS A 639 18.91 32.61 0.92
N SER A 640 18.17 31.74 1.57
CA SER A 640 17.96 30.34 1.18
C SER A 640 16.52 29.94 1.53
N LEU A 641 16.07 28.80 1.02
CA LEU A 641 14.76 28.25 1.36
C LEU A 641 14.58 28.17 2.89
N THR A 642 15.56 27.62 3.59
CA THR A 642 15.45 27.40 5.03
C THR A 642 15.55 28.70 5.81
N SER A 643 16.45 29.63 5.45
CA SER A 643 16.61 30.88 6.20
C SER A 643 15.41 31.82 6.05
N GLU A 644 14.86 31.98 4.84
CA GLU A 644 13.68 32.81 4.61
C GLU A 644 12.42 32.17 5.21
N TYR A 645 12.28 30.83 5.12
CA TYR A 645 11.13 30.14 5.69
C TYR A 645 11.14 30.15 7.23
N MET A 646 12.32 30.03 7.85
CA MET A 646 12.47 30.16 9.30
C MET A 646 12.12 31.57 9.78
N ASP A 647 12.60 32.61 9.09
CA ASP A 647 12.23 34.00 9.38
C ASP A 647 10.71 34.21 9.32
N TYR A 648 10.08 33.70 8.26
CA TYR A 648 8.64 33.72 8.09
C TYR A 648 7.90 33.07 9.27
N ILE A 649 8.28 31.85 9.67
CA ILE A 649 7.63 31.13 10.78
C ILE A 649 7.95 31.75 12.15
N GLN A 650 9.10 32.39 12.34
CA GLN A 650 9.44 33.05 13.61
C GLN A 650 8.69 34.38 13.78
N PHE A 651 8.55 35.16 12.71
CA PHE A 651 8.01 36.52 12.76
C PHE A 651 6.58 36.67 12.20
N TYR A 652 5.88 35.56 11.90
CA TYR A 652 4.52 35.59 11.33
C TYR A 652 3.54 36.51 12.09
N ARG A 653 3.62 36.58 13.42
CA ARG A 653 2.74 37.43 14.25
C ARG A 653 2.87 38.92 13.95
N LYS A 654 4.07 39.37 13.58
CA LYS A 654 4.37 40.78 13.26
C LYS A 654 4.36 41.08 11.76
N ASN A 655 4.16 40.05 10.93
CA ASN A 655 4.22 40.18 9.48
C ASN A 655 2.96 40.90 8.95
N ARG A 656 3.16 42.05 8.30
CA ARG A 656 2.08 42.88 7.75
C ARG A 656 1.45 42.29 6.49
N ASP A 657 2.14 41.37 5.81
CA ASP A 657 1.63 40.68 4.62
C ASP A 657 0.69 39.51 4.95
N LEU A 658 0.46 39.21 6.24
CA LEU A 658 -0.48 38.18 6.70
C LEU A 658 -1.74 38.83 7.29
N SER A 659 -2.91 38.33 6.91
CA SER A 659 -4.18 38.62 7.59
C SER A 659 -4.25 37.95 8.96
N ASP A 660 -5.17 38.37 9.82
CA ASP A 660 -5.37 37.74 11.14
C ASP A 660 -5.74 36.26 11.04
N GLU A 661 -6.60 35.91 10.08
CA GLU A 661 -6.95 34.52 9.80
C GLU A 661 -5.72 33.71 9.34
N ALA A 662 -4.87 34.29 8.49
CA ALA A 662 -3.64 33.63 8.03
C ALA A 662 -2.65 33.42 9.20
N ARG A 663 -2.55 34.36 10.15
CA ARG A 663 -1.70 34.21 11.34
C ARG A 663 -2.20 33.08 12.23
N GLU A 664 -3.51 32.95 12.45
CA GLU A 664 -4.06 31.83 13.22
C GLU A 664 -3.87 30.49 12.49
N LYS A 665 -4.00 30.44 11.15
CA LYS A 665 -3.66 29.22 10.38
C LYS A 665 -2.20 28.80 10.55
N VAL A 666 -1.26 29.75 10.48
CA VAL A 666 0.18 29.46 10.69
C VAL A 666 0.43 28.94 12.11
N LYS A 667 -0.22 29.55 13.11
CA LYS A 667 -0.15 29.08 14.50
C LYS A 667 -0.66 27.64 14.66
N LEU A 668 -1.78 27.29 14.01
CA LEU A 668 -2.31 25.93 14.02
C LEU A 668 -1.38 24.94 13.30
N GLN A 669 -0.76 25.34 12.17
CA GLN A 669 0.24 24.53 11.47
C GLN A 669 1.46 24.24 12.37
N ILE A 670 1.98 25.25 13.06
CA ILE A 670 3.10 25.11 14.03
C ILE A 670 2.74 24.13 15.15
N GLN A 671 1.53 24.24 15.70
CA GLN A 671 1.04 23.34 16.74
C GLN A 671 0.93 21.89 16.22
N LYS A 672 0.32 21.69 15.04
CA LYS A 672 0.17 20.38 14.41
C LYS A 672 1.52 19.70 14.16
N ALA A 673 2.52 20.46 13.73
CA ALA A 673 3.88 19.99 13.47
C ALA A 673 4.76 19.93 14.73
N ARG A 674 4.22 20.16 15.93
CA ARG A 674 4.94 20.13 17.22
C ARG A 674 6.20 21.00 17.23
N ASN A 675 6.12 22.18 16.61
CA ASN A 675 7.25 23.11 16.42
C ASN A 675 8.43 22.58 15.59
N ASN A 676 8.28 21.45 14.88
CA ASN A 676 9.32 20.96 13.99
C ASN A 676 9.27 21.74 12.67
N SER A 677 10.27 22.57 12.41
CA SER A 677 10.33 23.44 11.21
C SER A 677 10.26 22.68 9.90
N ARG A 678 10.87 21.48 9.81
CA ARG A 678 10.76 20.61 8.64
C ARG A 678 9.34 20.15 8.40
N GLU A 679 8.64 19.70 9.44
CA GLU A 679 7.26 19.23 9.29
C GLU A 679 6.28 20.39 9.05
N ILE A 680 6.58 21.61 9.52
CA ILE A 680 5.83 22.83 9.16
C ILE A 680 6.01 23.14 7.66
N PHE A 681 7.25 23.13 7.18
CA PHE A 681 7.55 23.29 5.75
C PHE A 681 6.87 22.22 4.90
N LEU A 682 6.87 20.97 5.36
CA LEU A 682 6.26 19.87 4.65
C LEU A 682 4.75 20.09 4.41
N ILE A 683 4.01 20.64 5.39
CA ILE A 683 2.59 20.95 5.22
C ILE A 683 2.37 21.94 4.07
N ASP A 684 3.19 23.00 4.02
CA ASP A 684 3.11 24.03 2.99
C ASP A 684 3.60 23.51 1.63
N TYR A 685 4.62 22.63 1.61
CA TYR A 685 5.09 21.94 0.39
C TYR A 685 4.04 20.98 -0.17
N GLU A 686 3.37 20.19 0.67
CA GLU A 686 2.24 19.35 0.25
C GLU A 686 1.11 20.20 -0.35
N ALA A 687 0.82 21.35 0.25
CA ALA A 687 -0.16 22.29 -0.28
C ALA A 687 0.26 22.83 -1.66
N TRP A 688 1.54 23.17 -1.83
CA TRP A 688 2.13 23.63 -3.09
C TRP A 688 1.98 22.61 -4.21
N ILE A 689 2.35 21.35 -3.95
CA ILE A 689 2.33 20.29 -4.96
C ILE A 689 0.91 19.79 -5.25
N LYS A 690 0.06 19.57 -4.22
CA LYS A 690 -1.28 18.99 -4.42
C LYS A 690 -2.33 20.02 -4.86
N ASN A 691 -2.22 21.28 -4.43
CA ASN A 691 -3.27 22.29 -4.63
C ASN A 691 -2.81 23.43 -5.54
N GLU A 692 -1.68 24.07 -5.24
CA GLU A 692 -1.24 25.26 -5.99
C GLU A 692 -0.80 24.89 -7.42
N ALA A 693 -0.23 23.70 -7.62
CA ALA A 693 0.05 23.16 -8.96
C ALA A 693 -1.21 23.05 -9.84
N ASN A 694 -2.37 22.81 -9.22
CA ASN A 694 -3.67 22.75 -9.90
C ASN A 694 -4.37 24.12 -9.99
N GLY A 695 -3.73 25.20 -9.52
CA GLY A 695 -4.31 26.55 -9.46
C GLY A 695 -5.27 26.79 -8.29
N SER A 696 -5.31 25.87 -7.32
CA SER A 696 -6.11 26.03 -6.10
C SER A 696 -5.30 26.78 -5.03
N MET A 697 -5.68 28.04 -4.79
CA MET A 697 -4.99 28.92 -3.85
C MET A 697 -5.32 28.58 -2.38
N LYS A 698 -4.55 27.68 -1.77
CA LYS A 698 -4.70 27.33 -0.34
C LYS A 698 -3.64 27.96 0.56
N MET A 699 -2.51 28.35 0.00
CA MET A 699 -1.40 28.95 0.75
C MET A 699 -1.60 30.45 0.98
N ASN A 700 -0.96 30.99 2.01
CA ASN A 700 -0.86 32.44 2.17
C ASN A 700 0.19 33.03 1.22
N LYS A 701 0.16 34.36 1.05
CA LYS A 701 1.05 35.10 0.14
C LYS A 701 2.54 34.85 0.43
N VAL A 702 2.94 34.90 1.70
CA VAL A 702 4.36 34.83 2.11
C VAL A 702 4.92 33.43 1.87
N ALA A 703 4.22 32.39 2.32
CA ALA A 703 4.63 31.01 2.08
C ALA A 703 4.69 30.68 0.58
N ARG A 704 3.71 31.15 -0.19
CA ARG A 704 3.69 30.98 -1.66
C ARG A 704 4.91 31.61 -2.32
N GLU A 705 5.28 32.83 -1.97
CA GLU A 705 6.45 33.51 -2.56
C GLU A 705 7.77 32.78 -2.25
N ILE A 706 7.94 32.31 -1.01
CA ILE A 706 9.13 31.57 -0.60
C ILE A 706 9.23 30.25 -1.38
N ILE A 707 8.16 29.44 -1.38
CA ILE A 707 8.18 28.14 -2.06
C ILE A 707 8.29 28.31 -3.57
N ALA A 708 7.57 29.26 -4.19
CA ALA A 708 7.69 29.54 -5.62
C ALA A 708 9.11 29.98 -6.04
N THR A 709 9.87 30.58 -5.12
CA THR A 709 11.27 30.98 -5.39
C THR A 709 12.21 29.79 -5.47
N TYR A 710 12.08 28.84 -4.54
CA TYR A 710 13.06 27.76 -4.34
C TYR A 710 12.60 26.38 -4.83
N CYS A 711 11.30 26.17 -5.03
CA CYS A 711 10.65 24.96 -5.55
C CYS A 711 9.78 25.31 -6.78
N PRO A 712 10.37 25.83 -7.87
CA PRO A 712 9.63 26.31 -9.01
C PRO A 712 8.99 25.16 -9.80
N PHE A 713 7.76 25.37 -10.29
CA PHE A 713 7.12 24.44 -11.21
C PHE A 713 7.87 24.34 -12.55
N GLU A 714 7.61 23.30 -13.33
CA GLU A 714 8.08 23.23 -14.72
C GLU A 714 7.53 24.40 -15.55
N ARG A 715 8.29 24.83 -16.56
CA ARG A 715 8.00 25.98 -17.41
C ARG A 715 6.57 26.00 -17.97
N SER A 716 6.08 24.87 -18.45
CA SER A 716 4.73 24.72 -19.00
C SER A 716 3.65 25.09 -17.98
N LEU A 717 3.77 24.53 -16.78
CA LEU A 717 2.85 24.78 -15.67
C LEU A 717 2.96 26.21 -15.12
N ARG A 718 4.18 26.73 -14.96
CA ARG A 718 4.40 28.12 -14.52
C ARG A 718 3.75 29.12 -15.47
N THR A 719 3.93 28.93 -16.78
CA THR A 719 3.37 29.82 -17.80
C THR A 719 1.84 29.85 -17.71
N LYS A 720 1.21 28.69 -17.50
CA LYS A 720 -0.24 28.58 -17.29
C LYS A 720 -0.71 29.29 -16.01
N LEU A 721 0.01 29.13 -14.90
CA LEU A 721 -0.36 29.73 -13.61
C LEU A 721 -0.12 31.24 -13.55
N ASN A 722 0.92 31.74 -14.25
CA ASN A 722 1.28 33.17 -14.27
C ASN A 722 0.24 34.09 -14.92
N VAL A 723 -0.80 33.53 -15.57
CA VAL A 723 -1.99 34.30 -15.96
C VAL A 723 -2.68 34.92 -14.75
N GLN A 724 -2.60 34.27 -13.58
CA GLN A 724 -3.17 34.79 -12.35
C GLN A 724 -2.12 35.62 -11.60
N ARG A 725 -2.49 36.87 -11.25
CA ARG A 725 -1.60 37.83 -10.58
C ARG A 725 -0.89 37.28 -9.32
N PRO A 726 -1.53 36.49 -8.44
CA PRO A 726 -0.85 35.96 -7.25
C PRO A 726 0.32 35.03 -7.57
N TYR A 727 0.24 34.23 -8.63
CA TYR A 727 1.33 33.36 -9.08
C TYR A 727 2.43 34.14 -9.79
N GLU A 728 2.06 35.08 -10.66
CA GLU A 728 3.00 35.95 -11.35
C GLU A 728 3.93 36.68 -10.37
N VAL A 729 3.36 37.28 -9.32
CA VAL A 729 4.13 38.01 -8.29
C VAL A 729 5.04 37.06 -7.51
N ALA A 730 4.53 35.89 -7.10
CA ALA A 730 5.30 34.91 -6.34
C ALA A 730 6.48 34.33 -7.14
N GLN A 731 6.29 34.07 -8.43
CA GLN A 731 7.31 33.45 -9.29
C GLN A 731 8.32 34.44 -9.87
N ALA A 732 8.00 35.74 -9.91
CA ALA A 732 8.85 36.76 -10.51
C ALA A 732 10.29 36.79 -9.96
N ARG A 733 10.46 36.51 -8.66
CA ARG A 733 11.80 36.46 -8.04
C ARG A 733 12.63 35.29 -8.56
N SER A 734 12.03 34.11 -8.69
CA SER A 734 12.69 32.92 -9.25
C SER A 734 13.16 33.18 -10.69
N ILE A 735 12.25 33.71 -11.53
CA ILE A 735 12.50 34.00 -12.95
C ILE A 735 13.65 35.00 -13.11
N ARG A 736 13.66 36.10 -12.33
CA ARG A 736 14.74 37.09 -12.37
C ARG A 736 16.10 36.49 -11.97
N ASN A 737 16.12 35.61 -10.97
CA ASN A 737 17.35 34.95 -10.53
C ASN A 737 17.87 33.98 -11.60
N ALA A 738 16.97 33.18 -12.20
CA ALA A 738 17.29 32.25 -13.28
C ALA A 738 17.82 32.99 -14.53
N GLN A 739 17.20 34.11 -14.91
CA GLN A 739 17.64 34.90 -16.06
C GLN A 739 19.04 35.48 -15.88
N LYS A 740 19.38 35.95 -14.67
CA LYS A 740 20.74 36.41 -14.36
C LYS A 740 21.75 35.27 -14.49
N LYS A 741 21.45 34.10 -13.91
CA LYS A 741 22.32 32.91 -14.00
C LYS A 741 22.48 32.41 -15.43
N LYS A 742 21.41 32.43 -16.22
CA LYS A 742 21.46 32.11 -17.65
C LYS A 742 22.43 33.04 -18.40
N GLN A 743 22.35 34.36 -18.17
CA GLN A 743 23.25 35.33 -18.81
C GLN A 743 24.71 35.14 -18.37
N GLU A 744 24.95 34.88 -17.07
CA GLU A 744 26.29 34.55 -16.56
C GLU A 744 26.87 33.32 -17.29
N PHE A 745 26.09 32.25 -17.44
CA PHE A 745 26.52 31.04 -18.14
C PHE A 745 26.69 31.24 -19.64
N GLU A 746 25.85 32.04 -20.28
CA GLU A 746 25.99 32.35 -21.71
C GLU A 746 27.32 33.08 -22.00
N LEU A 747 27.72 34.00 -21.13
CA LEU A 747 29.02 34.68 -21.22
C LEU A 747 30.18 33.70 -21.00
N LYS A 748 30.06 32.77 -20.04
CA LYS A 748 31.08 31.74 -19.78
C LYS A 748 31.25 30.79 -20.96
N ILE A 749 30.15 30.33 -21.56
CA ILE A 749 30.17 29.48 -22.75
C ILE A 749 30.83 30.21 -23.92
N LYS A 750 30.49 31.47 -24.17
CA LYS A 750 31.14 32.30 -25.22
C LYS A 750 32.63 32.51 -24.95
N ALA A 751 33.05 32.61 -23.69
CA ALA A 751 34.46 32.72 -23.34
C ALA A 751 35.20 31.40 -23.59
N LEU A 752 34.58 30.25 -23.27
CA LEU A 752 35.14 28.92 -23.50
C LEU A 752 35.29 28.62 -25.00
N GLN A 753 34.29 28.96 -25.81
CA GLN A 753 34.29 28.82 -27.27
C GLN A 753 35.44 29.58 -27.96
N LYS A 754 36.02 30.60 -27.32
CA LYS A 754 37.19 31.32 -27.85
C LYS A 754 38.51 30.58 -27.61
N VAL A 755 38.51 29.63 -26.66
CA VAL A 755 39.70 28.90 -26.20
C VAL A 755 39.69 27.46 -26.69
N THR A 756 38.51 26.86 -26.91
CA THR A 756 38.33 25.47 -27.35
C THR A 756 37.03 25.32 -28.13
N ASP A 757 37.04 24.49 -29.18
CA ASP A 757 35.84 24.24 -30.02
C ASP A 757 34.82 23.30 -29.33
N GLU A 758 35.26 22.53 -28.32
CA GLU A 758 34.42 21.61 -27.54
C GLU A 758 33.85 22.27 -26.28
N ILE A 759 32.53 22.23 -26.14
CA ILE A 759 31.81 22.71 -24.95
C ILE A 759 31.39 21.51 -24.12
N PRO A 760 31.77 21.41 -22.83
CA PRO A 760 31.33 20.33 -21.96
C PRO A 760 29.81 20.25 -21.85
N ASP A 761 29.29 19.03 -21.84
CA ASP A 761 27.87 18.76 -21.64
C ASP A 761 27.37 19.31 -20.30
N GLU A 762 28.20 19.30 -19.26
CA GLU A 762 27.85 19.84 -17.94
C GLU A 762 27.54 21.34 -17.97
N MET A 763 28.29 22.10 -18.76
CA MET A 763 28.09 23.53 -18.95
C MET A 763 26.80 23.79 -19.75
N MET A 764 26.58 23.03 -20.81
CA MET A 764 25.39 23.17 -21.65
C MET A 764 24.11 22.73 -20.91
N ASN A 765 24.18 21.67 -20.11
CA ASN A 765 23.08 21.21 -19.28
C ASN A 765 22.73 22.24 -18.19
N THR A 766 23.75 22.90 -17.61
CA THR A 766 23.53 24.00 -16.66
C THR A 766 22.85 25.20 -17.31
N TYR A 767 23.27 25.56 -18.53
CA TYR A 767 22.61 26.60 -19.32
C TYR A 767 21.15 26.25 -19.62
N LYS A 768 20.88 25.01 -20.07
CA LYS A 768 19.51 24.52 -20.33
C LYS A 768 18.64 24.57 -19.07
N PHE A 769 19.17 24.13 -17.93
CA PHE A 769 18.48 24.20 -16.64
C PHE A 769 18.04 25.63 -16.30
N PHE A 770 18.94 26.61 -16.38
CA PHE A 770 18.56 28.01 -16.11
C PHE A 770 17.69 28.64 -17.20
N ALA A 771 17.74 28.13 -18.43
CA ALA A 771 16.86 28.57 -19.52
C ALA A 771 15.43 28.04 -19.40
N GLU A 772 15.26 26.89 -18.73
CA GLU A 772 13.96 26.27 -18.43
C GLU A 772 13.41 26.67 -17.06
N MET A 773 14.22 27.30 -16.20
CA MET A 773 13.85 27.83 -14.87
C MET A 773 13.04 29.11 -14.86
#